data_AF-A0AB39HG35-F1
#
_entry.id   AF-A0AB39HG35-F1
#
_cell.length_a   1.000
_cell.length_b   1.000
_cell.length_c   1.000
_cell.angle_alpha   90.00
_cell.angle_beta   90.00
_cell.angle_gamma   90.00
#
_symmetry.space_group_name_H-M   'P 1'
#
loop_
_entity.id
_entity.type
_entity.pdbx_description
1 polymer ?
#
loop_
_entity_poly.entity_id
_entity_poly.type
_entity_poly.pdbx_seq_one_letter_code
_entity_poly.pdbx_strand_id
1 'polypeptide(L)'
;MNYRALIKQKFPYVERLLRKHPGLMQQAVHLEGMLMRRGMKKQAKQLPARHYPTQGEHQPLLAQAKREQWFDAKWYSDNQQHGFATEEAAFADYLYKSPFSPVSPGPNFDNLVYLKQHPEVYHAGISPLAHYLANPDPNKVAAFSPKWQPKDQLRPVIDKDTIAKQKIAVCLHIFYADFIDYYLECLRHFPTQFDVFITVSQDEWHTDILEKFQALDNVRHLNVKTAVNRGRNFGPLLVEFGQALLEYDLFCHLHSKKSLYSGRAQTQWADYLGEYLLRDCHVIARAISFMGQNDDCGIYYPTFFPMMPDWVNHWLKNIPHRERFYSQWGIKDRSDFLAYPVGGMFWAKPKALKPLLENFNQYEDFPAEPLPNDGSELHALERCIGLLAEQQGYQQLFYYPELGCFTQDKGHIFSHYVRQPDDLMQQLAPYSIVSFDVFDTLIRRSHFVADYAKLKLGHYLVKHGEIDCAHRFVELRNQAEYQARENQCFQGDVDIFTVYRQLATTLNWSISQADEMANLEFAYDLDMIKSKDEMVELLNNFIVAGKTVFIISDTYYTEHQIVMMLRKAGVSNGYKLFVSSALALRKDNGSMWHFIKQQIPSNERFIHLGDNAVSDAQIPGEMGLASLHLLNPLDKWQAVGGQNPFADQEKLDEYTINKWGPLISDLGRYPFIGE
;
A
#
# COMPACT_ATOMS: atom_id res chain seq x y z
N MET A 1 7.17 29.31 -7.63
CA MET A 1 7.95 30.47 -7.12
C MET A 1 8.23 30.23 -5.65
N ASN A 2 9.50 30.07 -5.26
CA ASN A 2 9.90 29.66 -3.91
C ASN A 2 10.05 30.89 -2.99
N TYR A 3 9.11 31.05 -2.05
CA TYR A 3 9.08 32.18 -1.11
C TYR A 3 10.23 32.14 -0.09
N ARG A 4 10.83 30.97 0.22
CA ARG A 4 12.04 30.89 1.06
C ARG A 4 13.24 31.50 0.37
N ALA A 5 13.40 31.29 -0.94
CA ALA A 5 14.41 31.98 -1.73
C ALA A 5 14.14 33.50 -1.75
N LEU A 6 12.86 33.90 -1.82
CA LEU A 6 12.47 35.32 -1.82
C LEU A 6 12.64 36.01 -0.45
N ILE A 7 12.33 35.36 0.67
CA ILE A 7 12.61 35.85 2.04
C ILE A 7 14.10 35.86 2.30
N LYS A 8 14.82 34.80 1.92
CA LYS A 8 16.27 34.73 2.07
C LYS A 8 16.95 35.86 1.29
N GLN A 9 16.40 36.23 0.14
CA GLN A 9 16.92 37.30 -0.71
C GLN A 9 16.43 38.71 -0.29
N LYS A 10 15.20 38.88 0.21
CA LYS A 10 14.59 40.19 0.51
C LYS A 10 14.42 40.52 2.00
N PHE A 11 14.35 39.52 2.87
CA PHE A 11 14.04 39.65 4.32
C PHE A 11 14.84 38.66 5.20
N PRO A 12 16.19 38.70 5.20
CA PRO A 12 17.05 37.73 5.88
C PRO A 12 16.90 37.70 7.41
N TYR A 13 16.34 38.74 8.03
CA TYR A 13 16.02 38.75 9.46
C TYR A 13 14.80 37.88 9.79
N VAL A 14 13.81 37.81 8.90
CA VAL A 14 12.62 36.97 9.06
C VAL A 14 13.00 35.49 8.98
N GLU A 15 13.90 35.11 8.06
CA GLU A 15 14.41 33.73 7.98
C GLU A 15 15.11 33.29 9.28
N ARG A 16 15.96 34.16 9.85
CA ARG A 16 16.65 33.87 11.12
C ARG A 16 15.66 33.71 12.28
N LEU A 17 14.59 34.50 12.29
CA LEU A 17 13.56 34.45 13.33
C LEU A 17 12.69 33.18 13.20
N LEU A 18 12.34 32.80 11.97
CA LEU A 18 11.63 31.54 11.66
C LEU A 18 12.44 30.29 12.03
N ARG A 19 13.76 30.31 11.84
CA ARG A 19 14.65 29.19 12.23
C ARG A 19 14.78 29.00 13.75
N LYS A 20 14.62 30.07 14.54
CA LYS A 20 14.74 30.01 16.01
C LYS A 20 13.45 29.65 16.73
N HIS A 21 12.31 29.67 16.05
CA HIS A 21 11.00 29.39 16.64
C HIS A 21 10.28 28.25 15.87
N PRO A 22 10.37 26.99 16.36
CA PRO A 22 9.83 25.80 15.68
C PRO A 22 8.35 25.89 15.30
N GLY A 23 7.52 26.52 16.15
CA GLY A 23 6.09 26.70 15.88
C GLY A 23 5.79 27.62 14.69
N LEU A 24 6.57 28.69 14.49
CA LEU A 24 6.43 29.58 13.33
C LEU A 24 6.94 28.90 12.05
N MET A 25 7.95 28.03 12.17
CA MET A 25 8.45 27.23 11.06
C MET A 25 7.41 26.19 10.59
N GLN A 26 6.70 25.53 11.52
CA GLN A 26 5.58 24.64 11.18
C GLN A 26 4.46 25.40 10.45
N GLN A 27 4.09 26.60 10.90
CA GLN A 27 3.09 27.43 10.21
C GLN A 27 3.56 27.89 8.83
N ALA A 28 4.84 28.24 8.66
CA ALA A 28 5.41 28.62 7.37
C ALA A 28 5.47 27.45 6.37
N VAL A 29 5.82 26.24 6.84
CA VAL A 29 5.77 24.99 6.06
C VAL A 29 4.33 24.65 5.67
N HIS A 30 3.38 24.85 6.58
CA HIS A 30 1.96 24.68 6.31
C HIS A 30 1.46 25.64 5.22
N LEU A 31 1.84 26.93 5.29
CA LEU A 31 1.57 27.95 4.26
C LEU A 31 2.22 27.62 2.91
N GLU A 32 3.45 27.10 2.91
CA GLU A 32 4.18 26.67 1.70
C GLU A 32 3.50 25.48 1.02
N GLY A 33 3.12 24.45 1.79
CA GLY A 33 2.30 23.34 1.30
C GLY A 33 0.96 23.84 0.73
N MET A 34 0.35 24.85 1.35
CA MET A 34 -0.88 25.49 0.88
C MET A 34 -0.69 26.24 -0.45
N LEU A 35 0.47 26.88 -0.67
CA LEU A 35 0.82 27.62 -1.89
C LEU A 35 1.22 26.70 -3.05
N MET A 36 1.96 25.61 -2.79
CA MET A 36 2.25 24.56 -3.77
C MET A 36 0.96 23.86 -4.23
N ARG A 37 0.07 23.54 -3.28
CA ARG A 37 -1.30 23.09 -3.57
C ARG A 37 -2.08 24.13 -4.38
N ARG A 38 -1.85 25.43 -4.21
CA ARG A 38 -2.43 26.50 -5.05
C ARG A 38 -1.89 26.50 -6.49
N GLY A 39 -0.64 26.10 -6.72
CA GLY A 39 -0.04 25.96 -8.05
C GLY A 39 -0.64 24.80 -8.85
N MET A 40 -0.75 23.61 -8.23
CA MET A 40 -1.49 22.48 -8.81
C MET A 40 -2.97 22.82 -8.99
N LYS A 41 -3.59 23.52 -8.03
CA LYS A 41 -4.94 24.10 -8.19
C LYS A 41 -5.04 25.10 -9.34
N LYS A 42 -3.95 25.69 -9.84
CA LYS A 42 -4.00 26.65 -10.95
C LYS A 42 -4.13 25.92 -12.30
N GLN A 43 -3.46 24.77 -12.45
CA GLN A 43 -3.64 23.84 -13.59
C GLN A 43 -4.97 23.08 -13.47
N ALA A 44 -5.31 22.54 -12.29
CA ALA A 44 -6.62 21.94 -12.03
C ALA A 44 -7.79 22.96 -11.99
N LYS A 45 -7.51 24.27 -12.07
CA LYS A 45 -8.53 25.33 -12.28
C LYS A 45 -8.78 25.59 -13.77
N GLN A 46 -7.86 25.18 -14.65
CA GLN A 46 -8.09 25.22 -16.10
C GLN A 46 -8.97 24.06 -16.55
N LEU A 47 -8.90 22.93 -15.82
CA LEU A 47 -9.87 21.85 -15.93
C LEU A 47 -11.16 22.21 -15.17
N PRO A 48 -12.34 21.86 -15.70
CA PRO A 48 -13.60 22.04 -14.98
C PRO A 48 -13.58 21.26 -13.66
N ALA A 49 -14.36 21.72 -12.68
CA ALA A 49 -14.60 20.93 -11.46
C ALA A 49 -15.21 19.58 -11.82
N ARG A 50 -15.16 18.59 -10.91
CA ARG A 50 -15.80 17.27 -11.04
C ARG A 50 -17.19 17.46 -11.65
N HIS A 51 -17.30 17.08 -12.92
CA HIS A 51 -18.50 17.26 -13.73
C HIS A 51 -18.94 15.88 -14.17
N TYR A 52 -20.09 15.46 -13.69
CA TYR A 52 -20.78 14.32 -14.25
C TYR A 52 -21.56 14.81 -15.45
N PRO A 53 -21.26 14.30 -16.66
CA PRO A 53 -22.07 14.63 -17.82
C PRO A 53 -23.55 14.42 -17.51
N THR A 54 -24.37 15.41 -17.86
CA THR A 54 -25.82 15.29 -17.73
C THR A 54 -26.37 14.34 -18.79
N GLN A 55 -27.60 13.85 -18.62
CA GLN A 55 -28.25 13.02 -19.67
C GLN A 55 -28.23 13.70 -21.05
N GLY A 56 -28.37 15.02 -21.12
CA GLY A 56 -28.27 15.77 -22.38
C GLY A 56 -26.87 15.79 -23.00
N GLU A 57 -25.81 15.61 -22.20
CA GLU A 57 -24.41 15.56 -22.66
C GLU A 57 -23.96 14.12 -22.98
N HIS A 58 -24.66 13.10 -22.51
CA HIS A 58 -24.33 11.69 -22.79
C HIS A 58 -24.41 11.36 -24.27
N GLN A 59 -25.51 11.74 -24.94
CA GLN A 59 -25.71 11.41 -26.35
C GLN A 59 -24.65 11.94 -27.30
N PRO A 60 -24.24 13.23 -27.27
CA PRO A 60 -23.19 13.71 -28.16
C PRO A 60 -21.84 13.05 -27.87
N LEU A 61 -21.50 12.84 -26.60
CA LEU A 61 -20.27 12.14 -26.21
C LEU A 61 -20.27 10.68 -26.66
N LEU A 62 -21.39 9.98 -26.50
CA LEU A 62 -21.56 8.59 -26.96
C LEU A 62 -21.42 8.50 -28.48
N ALA A 63 -22.08 9.39 -29.22
CA ALA A 63 -22.00 9.42 -30.68
C ALA A 63 -20.55 9.64 -31.16
N GLN A 64 -19.81 10.53 -30.50
CA GLN A 64 -18.39 10.75 -30.80
C GLN A 64 -17.55 9.52 -30.44
N ALA A 65 -17.68 8.99 -29.23
CA ALA A 65 -16.93 7.83 -28.74
C ALA A 65 -17.11 6.59 -29.64
N LYS A 66 -18.34 6.36 -30.13
CA LYS A 66 -18.65 5.25 -31.05
C LYS A 66 -18.02 5.47 -32.42
N ARG A 67 -18.15 6.67 -32.99
CA ARG A 67 -17.59 7.00 -34.32
C ARG A 67 -16.08 6.79 -34.35
N GLU A 68 -15.41 7.11 -33.24
CA GLU A 68 -13.96 6.99 -33.08
C GLU A 68 -13.53 5.64 -32.45
N GLN A 69 -14.46 4.72 -32.21
CA GLN A 69 -14.21 3.36 -31.68
C GLN A 69 -13.54 3.32 -30.29
N TRP A 70 -13.80 4.33 -29.47
CA TRP A 70 -13.32 4.41 -28.08
C TRP A 70 -14.31 3.85 -27.04
N PHE A 71 -15.58 3.65 -27.42
CA PHE A 71 -16.58 2.98 -26.59
C PHE A 71 -17.24 1.83 -27.36
N ASP A 72 -17.28 0.66 -26.73
CA ASP A 72 -17.97 -0.53 -27.22
C ASP A 72 -18.96 -1.01 -26.16
N ALA A 73 -20.26 -0.75 -26.38
CA ALA A 73 -21.31 -1.06 -25.43
C ALA A 73 -21.45 -2.57 -25.16
N LYS A 74 -21.23 -3.41 -26.18
CA LYS A 74 -21.33 -4.86 -26.04
C LYS A 74 -20.15 -5.37 -25.22
N TRP A 75 -18.94 -4.96 -25.59
CA TRP A 75 -17.74 -5.30 -24.84
C TRP A 75 -17.84 -4.82 -23.38
N TYR A 76 -18.31 -3.60 -23.14
CA TYR A 76 -18.48 -3.06 -21.79
C TYR A 76 -19.47 -3.89 -20.96
N SER A 77 -20.63 -4.21 -21.54
CA SER A 77 -21.67 -5.03 -20.89
C SER A 77 -21.16 -6.44 -20.57
N ASP A 78 -20.45 -7.06 -21.53
CA ASP A 78 -19.85 -8.39 -21.37
C ASP A 78 -18.73 -8.36 -20.30
N ASN A 79 -17.87 -7.34 -20.31
CA ASN A 79 -16.78 -7.23 -19.34
C ASN A 79 -17.30 -6.92 -17.92
N GLN A 80 -18.31 -6.06 -17.77
CA GLN A 80 -18.94 -5.78 -16.48
C GLN A 80 -19.98 -6.82 -16.05
N GLN A 81 -20.22 -7.85 -16.89
CA GLN A 81 -21.21 -8.90 -16.67
C GLN A 81 -22.60 -8.32 -16.34
N HIS A 82 -22.96 -7.18 -16.94
CA HIS A 82 -24.20 -6.46 -16.67
C HIS A 82 -24.94 -6.14 -17.98
N GLY A 83 -26.16 -6.65 -18.10
CA GLY A 83 -27.03 -6.35 -19.24
C GLY A 83 -27.71 -5.00 -19.07
N PHE A 84 -27.20 -3.97 -19.74
CA PHE A 84 -27.81 -2.64 -19.77
C PHE A 84 -29.00 -2.60 -20.75
N ALA A 85 -30.04 -1.84 -20.40
CA ALA A 85 -31.24 -1.72 -21.24
C ALA A 85 -30.98 -0.98 -22.57
N THR A 86 -30.03 -0.04 -22.57
CA THR A 86 -29.63 0.73 -23.74
C THR A 86 -28.11 0.96 -23.75
N GLU A 87 -27.53 1.23 -24.92
CA GLU A 87 -26.13 1.63 -25.00
C GLU A 87 -25.83 2.92 -24.22
N GLU A 88 -26.80 3.84 -24.17
CA GLU A 88 -26.67 5.07 -23.38
C GLU A 88 -26.59 4.79 -21.87
N ALA A 89 -27.32 3.78 -21.38
CA ALA A 89 -27.21 3.35 -19.99
C ALA A 89 -25.83 2.74 -19.68
N ALA A 90 -25.30 1.91 -20.58
CA ALA A 90 -23.94 1.36 -20.45
C ALA A 90 -22.88 2.47 -20.45
N PHE A 91 -23.04 3.47 -21.32
CA PHE A 91 -22.12 4.61 -21.39
C PHE A 91 -22.21 5.50 -20.15
N ALA A 92 -23.41 5.75 -19.64
CA ALA A 92 -23.63 6.51 -18.42
C ALA A 92 -22.98 5.82 -17.20
N ASP A 93 -23.10 4.50 -17.10
CA ASP A 93 -22.44 3.70 -16.06
C ASP A 93 -20.90 3.85 -16.13
N TYR A 94 -20.32 3.73 -17.33
CA TYR A 94 -18.89 3.97 -17.54
C TYR A 94 -18.48 5.40 -17.15
N LEU A 95 -19.19 6.43 -17.63
CA LEU A 95 -18.86 7.82 -17.32
C LEU A 95 -18.91 8.10 -15.82
N TYR A 96 -19.83 7.47 -15.11
CA TYR A 96 -19.96 7.61 -13.67
C TYR A 96 -18.83 6.91 -12.90
N LYS A 97 -18.48 5.66 -13.25
CA LYS A 97 -17.48 4.84 -12.54
C LYS A 97 -16.03 5.19 -12.91
N SER A 98 -15.76 5.53 -14.16
CA SER A 98 -14.41 5.74 -14.70
C SER A 98 -13.50 6.73 -13.96
N PRO A 99 -13.98 7.77 -13.25
CA PRO A 99 -13.12 8.66 -12.47
C PRO A 99 -12.52 8.02 -11.20
N PHE A 100 -13.11 6.93 -10.70
CA PHE A 100 -12.72 6.30 -9.43
C PHE A 100 -12.61 4.77 -9.50
N SER A 101 -12.80 4.17 -10.68
CA SER A 101 -12.74 2.72 -10.88
C SER A 101 -11.92 2.38 -12.12
N PRO A 102 -11.23 1.21 -12.17
CA PRO A 102 -10.42 0.82 -13.33
C PRO A 102 -11.25 0.34 -14.54
N VAL A 103 -12.57 0.51 -14.53
CA VAL A 103 -13.43 0.11 -15.65
C VAL A 103 -13.04 0.84 -16.93
N SER A 104 -12.91 0.09 -18.02
CA SER A 104 -12.53 0.62 -19.33
C SER A 104 -13.73 0.70 -20.28
N PRO A 105 -13.80 1.68 -21.20
CA PRO A 105 -14.96 1.88 -22.07
C PRO A 105 -15.02 0.90 -23.27
N GLY A 106 -13.93 0.21 -23.56
CA GLY A 106 -13.77 -0.67 -24.72
C GLY A 106 -12.37 -1.26 -24.79
N PRO A 107 -12.10 -2.17 -25.74
CA PRO A 107 -10.81 -2.84 -25.87
C PRO A 107 -9.66 -1.89 -26.25
N ASN A 108 -9.97 -0.72 -26.82
CA ASN A 108 -8.97 0.22 -27.32
C ASN A 108 -8.52 1.27 -26.29
N PHE A 109 -9.08 1.27 -25.08
CA PHE A 109 -8.81 2.32 -24.09
C PHE A 109 -8.65 1.72 -22.70
N ASP A 110 -7.45 1.79 -22.15
CA ASP A 110 -7.16 1.41 -20.77
C ASP A 110 -7.34 2.60 -19.83
N ASN A 111 -8.42 2.56 -19.04
CA ASN A 111 -8.79 3.63 -18.13
C ASN A 111 -7.76 3.86 -17.03
N LEU A 112 -7.17 2.78 -16.50
CA LEU A 112 -6.22 2.85 -15.39
C LEU A 112 -4.87 3.41 -15.85
N VAL A 113 -4.38 2.97 -17.01
CA VAL A 113 -3.16 3.51 -17.62
C VAL A 113 -3.32 5.00 -17.89
N TYR A 114 -4.46 5.42 -18.44
CA TYR A 114 -4.73 6.83 -18.71
C TYR A 114 -4.71 7.68 -17.44
N LEU A 115 -5.38 7.24 -16.36
CA LEU A 115 -5.39 7.94 -15.06
C LEU A 115 -3.98 8.05 -14.44
N LYS A 116 -3.15 7.01 -14.59
CA LYS A 116 -1.76 7.01 -14.10
C LYS A 116 -0.86 7.96 -14.90
N GLN A 117 -1.09 8.08 -16.21
CA GLN A 117 -0.36 9.02 -17.08
C GLN A 117 -0.85 10.47 -16.93
N HIS A 118 -2.11 10.66 -16.51
CA HIS A 118 -2.76 11.96 -16.34
C HIS A 118 -3.27 12.19 -14.89
N PRO A 119 -2.38 12.37 -13.89
CA PRO A 119 -2.79 12.59 -12.50
C PRO A 119 -3.72 13.81 -12.31
N GLU A 120 -3.64 14.80 -13.18
CA GLU A 120 -4.53 15.97 -13.19
C GLU A 120 -5.99 15.59 -13.47
N VAL A 121 -6.24 14.60 -14.34
CA VAL A 121 -7.58 14.09 -14.67
C VAL A 121 -8.14 13.32 -13.47
N TYR A 122 -7.32 12.45 -12.89
CA TYR A 122 -7.66 11.73 -11.66
C TYR A 122 -8.03 12.69 -10.53
N HIS A 123 -7.20 13.71 -10.26
CA HIS A 123 -7.46 14.68 -9.20
C HIS A 123 -8.64 15.61 -9.46
N ALA A 124 -8.99 15.85 -10.73
CA ALA A 124 -10.19 16.59 -11.10
C ALA A 124 -11.47 15.75 -11.00
N GLY A 125 -11.36 14.42 -10.98
CA GLY A 125 -12.51 13.51 -10.97
C GLY A 125 -13.29 13.55 -12.28
N ILE A 126 -12.60 13.76 -13.40
CA ILE A 126 -13.18 13.81 -14.73
C ILE A 126 -13.08 12.41 -15.35
N SER A 127 -14.10 12.00 -16.13
CA SER A 127 -14.02 10.75 -16.89
C SER A 127 -12.84 10.79 -17.88
N PRO A 128 -11.93 9.79 -17.85
CA PRO A 128 -10.79 9.70 -18.76
C PRO A 128 -11.17 9.80 -20.24
N LEU A 129 -12.18 9.06 -20.68
CA LEU A 129 -12.63 9.11 -22.07
C LEU A 129 -13.19 10.49 -22.42
N ALA A 130 -13.99 11.10 -21.56
CA ALA A 130 -14.52 12.44 -21.82
C ALA A 130 -13.40 13.49 -21.93
N HIS A 131 -12.37 13.38 -21.08
CA HIS A 131 -11.18 14.22 -21.15
C HIS A 131 -10.40 14.00 -22.45
N TYR A 132 -10.21 12.74 -22.84
CA TYR A 132 -9.52 12.37 -24.08
C TYR A 132 -10.25 12.87 -25.33
N LEU A 133 -11.57 12.69 -25.43
CA LEU A 133 -12.37 13.16 -26.56
C LEU A 133 -12.33 14.68 -26.73
N ALA A 134 -12.14 15.42 -25.64
CA ALA A 134 -11.93 16.87 -25.67
C ALA A 134 -10.49 17.27 -26.03
N ASN A 135 -9.50 16.41 -25.78
CA ASN A 135 -8.07 16.66 -25.98
C ASN A 135 -7.36 15.42 -26.55
N PRO A 136 -7.64 15.05 -27.82
CA PRO A 136 -7.17 13.78 -28.37
C PRO A 136 -5.64 13.77 -28.55
N ASP A 137 -4.98 12.77 -27.96
CA ASP A 137 -3.56 12.45 -28.15
C ASP A 137 -3.39 10.93 -28.22
N PRO A 138 -3.40 10.33 -29.42
CA PRO A 138 -3.37 8.88 -29.58
C PRO A 138 -2.13 8.20 -28.99
N ASN A 139 -1.02 8.93 -28.83
CA ASN A 139 0.22 8.39 -28.27
C ASN A 139 0.14 8.18 -26.74
N LYS A 140 -0.96 8.60 -26.11
CA LYS A 140 -1.18 8.53 -24.65
C LYS A 140 -2.37 7.66 -24.28
N VAL A 141 -2.82 6.80 -25.20
CA VAL A 141 -3.86 5.81 -24.92
C VAL A 141 -3.28 4.43 -25.16
N ALA A 142 -3.41 3.56 -24.18
CA ALA A 142 -3.08 2.14 -24.30
C ALA A 142 -4.36 1.34 -24.58
N ALA A 143 -4.24 0.24 -25.31
CA ALA A 143 -5.29 -0.75 -25.39
C ALA A 143 -5.50 -1.42 -24.02
N PHE A 144 -6.73 -1.85 -23.75
CA PHE A 144 -7.07 -2.51 -22.50
C PHE A 144 -6.26 -3.80 -22.34
N SER A 145 -5.45 -3.86 -21.28
CA SER A 145 -4.63 -5.03 -20.97
C SER A 145 -4.48 -5.19 -19.46
N PRO A 146 -5.35 -5.98 -18.81
CA PRO A 146 -5.33 -6.15 -17.36
C PRO A 146 -3.99 -6.78 -16.96
N LYS A 147 -3.31 -6.17 -15.99
CA LYS A 147 -1.99 -6.64 -15.51
C LYS A 147 -2.07 -7.97 -14.77
N TRP A 148 -3.24 -8.33 -14.27
CA TRP A 148 -3.48 -9.56 -13.54
C TRP A 148 -4.82 -10.15 -13.97
N GLN A 149 -4.87 -11.48 -14.02
CA GLN A 149 -6.10 -12.22 -14.22
C GLN A 149 -6.21 -13.26 -13.11
N PRO A 150 -7.36 -13.36 -12.45
CA PRO A 150 -7.56 -14.37 -11.41
C PRO A 150 -7.51 -15.78 -12.00
N LYS A 151 -7.00 -16.73 -11.22
CA LYS A 151 -7.06 -18.17 -11.56
C LYS A 151 -8.49 -18.67 -11.70
N ASP A 152 -9.42 -18.10 -10.93
CA ASP A 152 -10.84 -18.37 -10.93
C ASP A 152 -11.64 -17.10 -11.29
N GLN A 153 -12.49 -17.19 -12.32
CA GLN A 153 -13.44 -16.13 -12.65
C GLN A 153 -14.85 -16.57 -12.25
N LEU A 154 -15.21 -16.30 -11.01
CA LEU A 154 -16.54 -16.61 -10.49
C LEU A 154 -17.55 -15.62 -11.08
N ARG A 155 -18.65 -16.16 -11.60
CA ARG A 155 -19.75 -15.39 -12.18
C ARG A 155 -21.06 -15.77 -11.48
N PRO A 156 -21.25 -15.33 -10.21
CA PRO A 156 -22.48 -15.62 -9.49
C PRO A 156 -23.67 -15.06 -10.25
N VAL A 157 -24.72 -15.87 -10.36
CA VAL A 157 -26.01 -15.46 -10.92
C VAL A 157 -26.86 -14.87 -9.80
N ILE A 158 -27.58 -13.80 -10.12
CA ILE A 158 -28.50 -13.17 -9.15
C ILE A 158 -29.66 -14.12 -8.87
N ASP A 159 -29.78 -14.53 -7.61
CA ASP A 159 -30.84 -15.41 -7.12
C ASP A 159 -31.71 -14.65 -6.11
N LYS A 160 -32.87 -14.20 -6.58
CA LYS A 160 -33.81 -13.40 -5.78
C LYS A 160 -34.33 -14.16 -4.57
N ASP A 161 -34.48 -15.48 -4.65
CA ASP A 161 -35.01 -16.28 -3.54
C ASP A 161 -33.96 -16.43 -2.44
N THR A 162 -32.70 -16.64 -2.81
CA THR A 162 -31.58 -16.63 -1.84
C THR A 162 -31.46 -15.26 -1.18
N ILE A 163 -31.48 -14.17 -1.96
CA ILE A 163 -31.37 -12.79 -1.43
C ILE A 163 -32.51 -12.48 -0.44
N ALA A 164 -33.76 -12.82 -0.78
CA ALA A 164 -34.92 -12.52 0.05
C ALA A 164 -34.94 -13.29 1.39
N LYS A 165 -34.23 -14.43 1.47
CA LYS A 165 -34.12 -15.24 2.69
C LYS A 165 -33.06 -14.73 3.68
N GLN A 166 -32.09 -13.94 3.22
CA GLN A 166 -31.01 -13.47 4.10
C GLN A 166 -31.52 -12.40 5.08
N LYS A 167 -31.24 -12.59 6.37
CA LYS A 167 -31.39 -11.53 7.37
C LYS A 167 -30.14 -10.64 7.33
N ILE A 168 -30.29 -9.42 6.79
CA ILE A 168 -29.18 -8.50 6.52
C ILE A 168 -29.15 -7.32 7.50
N ALA A 169 -27.96 -7.03 8.04
CA ALA A 169 -27.66 -5.80 8.76
C ALA A 169 -26.72 -4.89 7.95
N VAL A 170 -27.03 -3.60 7.85
CA VAL A 170 -26.13 -2.58 7.28
C VAL A 170 -25.66 -1.66 8.42
N CYS A 171 -24.37 -1.75 8.74
CA CYS A 171 -23.70 -0.98 9.77
C CYS A 171 -22.97 0.22 9.16
N LEU A 172 -23.38 1.43 9.55
CA LEU A 172 -22.82 2.68 9.05
C LEU A 172 -22.24 3.49 10.21
N HIS A 173 -20.94 3.77 10.17
CA HIS A 173 -20.33 4.76 11.07
C HIS A 173 -20.19 6.11 10.38
N ILE A 174 -21.03 7.08 10.78
CA ILE A 174 -21.09 8.43 10.19
C ILE A 174 -20.35 9.42 11.08
N PHE A 175 -19.13 9.75 10.67
CA PHE A 175 -18.30 10.79 11.25
C PHE A 175 -18.47 12.15 10.53
N TYR A 176 -18.87 12.13 9.24
CA TYR A 176 -19.11 13.32 8.43
C TYR A 176 -20.57 13.40 7.96
N ALA A 177 -21.26 14.50 8.25
CA ALA A 177 -22.70 14.67 8.00
C ALA A 177 -23.12 14.50 6.52
N ASP A 178 -22.28 14.86 5.56
CA ASP A 178 -22.57 14.70 4.12
C ASP A 178 -22.72 13.23 3.68
N PHE A 179 -22.24 12.28 4.50
CA PHE A 179 -22.44 10.86 4.23
C PHE A 179 -23.86 10.36 4.59
N ILE A 180 -24.66 11.13 5.32
CA ILE A 180 -26.06 10.78 5.62
C ILE A 180 -26.85 10.67 4.32
N ASP A 181 -26.84 11.73 3.52
CA ASP A 181 -27.57 11.76 2.24
C ASP A 181 -26.96 10.80 1.21
N TYR A 182 -25.63 10.63 1.22
CA TYR A 182 -24.96 9.67 0.35
C TYR A 182 -25.41 8.24 0.61
N TYR A 183 -25.40 7.79 1.87
CA TYR A 183 -25.83 6.43 2.22
C TYR A 183 -27.33 6.25 2.00
N LEU A 184 -28.14 7.27 2.27
CA LEU A 184 -29.57 7.25 1.97
C LEU A 184 -29.84 6.97 0.48
N GLU A 185 -29.12 7.66 -0.42
CA GLU A 185 -29.25 7.45 -1.86
C GLU A 185 -28.79 6.05 -2.29
N CYS A 186 -27.69 5.55 -1.73
CA CYS A 186 -27.20 4.19 -2.01
C CYS A 186 -28.23 3.13 -1.59
N LEU A 187 -28.86 3.32 -0.44
CA LEU A 187 -29.79 2.37 0.16
C LEU A 187 -31.21 2.42 -0.42
N ARG A 188 -31.59 3.51 -1.11
CA ARG A 188 -32.92 3.64 -1.73
C ARG A 188 -33.24 2.50 -2.70
N HIS A 189 -32.23 2.01 -3.42
CA HIS A 189 -32.38 0.97 -4.43
C HIS A 189 -31.88 -0.41 -3.97
N PHE A 190 -31.62 -0.57 -2.67
CA PHE A 190 -31.05 -1.80 -2.11
C PHE A 190 -31.91 -3.04 -2.48
N PRO A 191 -31.30 -4.17 -2.88
CA PRO A 191 -32.01 -5.26 -3.57
C PRO A 191 -33.00 -6.06 -2.70
N THR A 192 -33.06 -5.81 -1.39
CA THR A 192 -33.90 -6.55 -0.44
C THR A 192 -34.21 -5.70 0.79
N GLN A 193 -35.03 -6.22 1.70
CA GLN A 193 -35.27 -5.59 2.99
C GLN A 193 -34.10 -5.86 3.96
N PHE A 194 -33.77 -4.87 4.79
CA PHE A 194 -32.62 -4.96 5.70
C PHE A 194 -32.85 -4.14 6.97
N ASP A 195 -32.03 -4.43 7.99
CA ASP A 195 -31.94 -3.64 9.20
C ASP A 195 -30.72 -2.71 9.12
N VAL A 196 -30.85 -1.48 9.65
CA VAL A 196 -29.81 -0.47 9.60
C VAL A 196 -29.33 -0.17 11.02
N PHE A 197 -28.01 -0.19 11.21
CA PHE A 197 -27.34 0.18 12.45
C PHE A 197 -26.41 1.37 12.18
N ILE A 198 -26.70 2.52 12.76
CA ILE A 198 -25.95 3.76 12.51
C ILE A 198 -25.30 4.22 13.81
N THR A 199 -23.99 4.48 13.76
CA THR A 199 -23.32 5.26 14.78
C THR A 199 -22.98 6.65 14.26
N VAL A 200 -23.23 7.68 15.06
CA VAL A 200 -22.88 9.07 14.74
C VAL A 200 -21.87 9.64 15.72
N SER A 201 -21.05 10.57 15.25
CA SER A 201 -20.10 11.32 16.09
C SER A 201 -20.76 12.49 16.84
N GLN A 202 -21.94 12.94 16.41
CA GLN A 202 -22.68 14.06 16.97
C GLN A 202 -24.15 13.69 17.15
N ASP A 203 -24.68 13.91 18.35
CA ASP A 203 -26.06 13.59 18.72
C ASP A 203 -27.10 14.42 17.94
N GLU A 204 -26.69 15.60 17.48
CA GLU A 204 -27.54 16.53 16.70
C GLU A 204 -28.06 15.93 15.38
N TRP A 205 -27.37 14.91 14.83
CA TRP A 205 -27.78 14.27 13.58
C TRP A 205 -28.77 13.12 13.78
N HIS A 206 -29.04 12.73 15.03
CA HIS A 206 -29.87 11.58 15.36
C HIS A 206 -31.29 11.70 14.77
N THR A 207 -31.95 12.83 15.02
CA THR A 207 -33.30 13.11 14.53
C THR A 207 -33.39 13.14 13.00
N ASP A 208 -32.44 13.81 12.33
CA ASP A 208 -32.40 13.90 10.86
C ASP A 208 -32.25 12.51 10.22
N ILE A 209 -31.39 11.67 10.81
CA ILE A 209 -31.19 10.29 10.35
C ILE A 209 -32.45 9.46 10.57
N LEU A 210 -33.10 9.56 11.73
CA LEU A 210 -34.34 8.83 11.98
C LEU A 210 -35.42 9.19 10.94
N GLU A 211 -35.66 10.48 10.71
CA GLU A 211 -36.66 10.96 9.75
C GLU A 211 -36.35 10.48 8.32
N LYS A 212 -35.10 10.61 7.87
CA LYS A 212 -34.70 10.24 6.51
C LYS A 212 -34.70 8.74 6.27
N PHE A 213 -34.16 7.94 7.19
CA PHE A 213 -34.03 6.49 7.00
C PHE A 213 -35.34 5.74 7.25
N GLN A 214 -36.22 6.24 8.13
CA GLN A 214 -37.56 5.64 8.28
C GLN A 214 -38.46 5.89 7.07
N ALA A 215 -38.16 6.91 6.25
CA ALA A 215 -38.86 7.15 5.00
C ALA A 215 -38.51 6.15 3.88
N LEU A 216 -37.55 5.25 4.10
CA LEU A 216 -37.19 4.20 3.14
C LEU A 216 -38.06 2.95 3.33
N ASP A 217 -38.77 2.55 2.26
CA ASP A 217 -39.71 1.41 2.28
C ASP A 217 -39.03 0.04 2.52
N ASN A 218 -37.72 -0.05 2.32
CA ASN A 218 -36.93 -1.28 2.44
C ASN A 218 -36.20 -1.44 3.80
N VAL A 219 -36.30 -0.45 4.69
CA VAL A 219 -35.74 -0.52 6.04
C VAL A 219 -36.74 -1.14 7.02
N ARG A 220 -36.39 -2.26 7.65
CA ARG A 220 -37.26 -2.95 8.61
C ARG A 220 -37.08 -2.45 10.03
N HIS A 221 -35.84 -2.32 10.47
CA HIS A 221 -35.46 -1.79 11.77
C HIS A 221 -34.31 -0.79 11.63
N LEU A 222 -34.37 0.29 12.40
CA LEU A 222 -33.36 1.33 12.44
C LEU A 222 -32.87 1.50 13.89
N ASN A 223 -31.57 1.31 14.11
CA ASN A 223 -30.91 1.56 15.38
C ASN A 223 -29.84 2.63 15.21
N VAL A 224 -30.03 3.78 15.86
CA VAL A 224 -29.08 4.90 15.81
C VAL A 224 -28.51 5.16 17.19
N LYS A 225 -27.18 5.17 17.31
CA LYS A 225 -26.45 5.46 18.55
C LYS A 225 -25.40 6.54 18.35
N THR A 226 -25.13 7.29 19.42
CA THR A 226 -24.04 8.25 19.46
C THR A 226 -22.80 7.56 20.05
N ALA A 227 -21.70 7.54 19.30
CA ALA A 227 -20.48 6.83 19.68
C ALA A 227 -19.37 7.80 20.07
N VAL A 228 -18.56 7.41 21.05
CA VAL A 228 -17.36 8.19 21.42
C VAL A 228 -16.27 8.01 20.36
N ASN A 229 -15.42 9.03 20.20
CA ASN A 229 -14.31 8.99 19.24
C ASN A 229 -13.15 8.12 19.78
N ARG A 230 -13.35 6.80 19.83
CA ARG A 230 -12.35 5.81 20.27
C ARG A 230 -12.52 4.52 19.47
N GLY A 231 -11.41 3.96 18.99
CA GLY A 231 -11.44 2.77 18.11
C GLY A 231 -11.76 3.07 16.63
N ARG A 232 -11.77 4.35 16.23
CA ARG A 232 -12.10 4.82 14.86
C ARG A 232 -13.40 4.21 14.34
N ASN A 233 -13.36 3.44 13.25
CA ASN A 233 -14.55 2.82 12.68
C ASN A 233 -14.93 1.49 13.37
N PHE A 234 -13.97 0.78 13.98
CA PHE A 234 -14.21 -0.51 14.61
C PHE A 234 -14.77 -0.41 16.02
N GLY A 235 -14.35 0.60 16.81
CA GLY A 235 -14.88 0.83 18.15
C GLY A 235 -16.41 0.95 18.16
N PRO A 236 -16.99 1.91 17.42
CA PRO A 236 -18.43 2.08 17.30
C PRO A 236 -19.16 0.84 16.78
N LEU A 237 -18.60 0.14 15.77
CA LEU A 237 -19.19 -1.10 15.25
C LEU A 237 -19.27 -2.19 16.31
N LEU A 238 -18.13 -2.49 16.93
CA LEU A 238 -17.97 -3.67 17.78
C LEU A 238 -18.63 -3.46 19.14
N VAL A 239 -18.42 -2.30 19.77
CA VAL A 239 -18.97 -2.01 21.10
C VAL A 239 -20.48 -1.84 21.06
N GLU A 240 -21.02 -1.11 20.08
CA GLU A 240 -22.45 -0.80 20.06
C GLU A 240 -23.30 -1.92 19.48
N PHE A 241 -22.77 -2.64 18.48
CA PHE A 241 -23.56 -3.55 17.65
C PHE A 241 -22.99 -4.97 17.57
N GLY A 242 -21.77 -5.24 18.01
CA GLY A 242 -21.09 -6.54 17.82
C GLY A 242 -21.94 -7.75 18.22
N GLN A 243 -22.53 -7.71 19.42
CA GLN A 243 -23.41 -8.78 19.92
C GLN A 243 -24.71 -8.91 19.12
N ALA A 244 -25.34 -7.79 18.73
CA ALA A 244 -26.57 -7.82 17.95
C ALA A 244 -26.36 -8.40 16.55
N LEU A 245 -25.17 -8.17 15.96
CA LEU A 245 -24.82 -8.68 14.63
C LEU A 245 -24.76 -10.21 14.58
N LEU A 246 -24.53 -10.90 15.69
CA LEU A 246 -24.52 -12.37 15.73
C LEU A 246 -25.87 -13.01 15.36
N GLU A 247 -26.97 -12.26 15.40
CA GLU A 247 -28.31 -12.73 15.04
C GLU A 247 -28.64 -12.62 13.54
N TYR A 248 -27.71 -12.14 12.73
CA TYR A 248 -27.88 -11.92 11.29
C TYR A 248 -27.19 -13.00 10.46
N ASP A 249 -27.63 -13.17 9.22
CA ASP A 249 -26.96 -14.07 8.27
C ASP A 249 -25.76 -13.37 7.63
N LEU A 250 -25.94 -12.08 7.30
CA LEU A 250 -24.92 -11.22 6.70
C LEU A 250 -24.98 -9.83 7.33
N PHE A 251 -23.82 -9.20 7.49
CA PHE A 251 -23.73 -7.78 7.77
C PHE A 251 -22.76 -7.08 6.83
N CYS A 252 -23.03 -5.81 6.55
CA CYS A 252 -22.16 -4.91 5.83
C CYS A 252 -21.66 -3.83 6.77
N HIS A 253 -20.36 -3.54 6.77
CA HIS A 253 -19.77 -2.45 7.53
C HIS A 253 -19.18 -1.41 6.59
N LEU A 254 -19.64 -0.16 6.71
CA LEU A 254 -19.04 1.00 6.07
C LEU A 254 -18.87 2.14 7.06
N HIS A 255 -17.96 3.05 6.75
CA HIS A 255 -17.82 4.28 7.51
C HIS A 255 -17.55 5.48 6.62
N SER A 256 -17.95 6.66 7.07
CA SER A 256 -17.67 7.90 6.35
C SER A 256 -16.15 8.13 6.29
N LYS A 257 -15.65 8.48 5.12
CA LYS A 257 -14.21 8.57 4.87
C LYS A 257 -13.87 9.76 3.99
N LYS A 258 -13.01 10.65 4.49
CA LYS A 258 -12.43 11.75 3.71
C LYS A 258 -10.91 11.63 3.73
N SER A 259 -10.32 11.31 2.59
CA SER A 259 -8.86 11.24 2.46
C SER A 259 -8.31 12.66 2.38
N LEU A 260 -7.78 13.19 3.49
CA LEU A 260 -7.26 14.56 3.59
C LEU A 260 -5.78 14.70 3.20
N TYR A 261 -5.13 13.62 2.75
CA TYR A 261 -3.68 13.55 2.51
C TYR A 261 -3.16 14.66 1.57
N SER A 262 -3.96 15.10 0.59
CA SER A 262 -3.58 16.13 -0.37
C SER A 262 -4.13 17.55 -0.10
N GLY A 263 -4.81 17.80 1.03
CA GLY A 263 -5.39 19.13 1.34
C GLY A 263 -6.65 19.50 0.54
N ARG A 264 -7.24 18.54 -0.17
CA ARG A 264 -8.65 18.47 -0.59
C ARG A 264 -9.13 17.08 -0.18
N ALA A 265 -10.41 16.92 0.16
CA ALA A 265 -10.97 15.59 0.32
C ALA A 265 -10.88 14.87 -1.04
N GLN A 266 -9.99 13.87 -1.14
CA GLN A 266 -10.05 12.90 -2.24
C GLN A 266 -11.11 11.87 -1.84
N THR A 267 -12.21 11.85 -2.59
CA THR A 267 -13.32 10.93 -2.33
C THR A 267 -13.21 9.66 -3.17
N GLN A 268 -12.35 9.60 -4.19
CA GLN A 268 -12.29 8.49 -5.16
C GLN A 268 -12.17 7.12 -4.51
N TRP A 269 -11.34 6.98 -3.47
CA TRP A 269 -11.25 5.72 -2.72
C TRP A 269 -12.54 5.40 -1.95
N ALA A 270 -13.17 6.39 -1.34
CA ALA A 270 -14.46 6.21 -0.67
C ALA A 270 -15.58 5.88 -1.67
N ASP A 271 -15.59 6.55 -2.83
CA ASP A 271 -16.51 6.33 -3.94
C ASP A 271 -16.35 4.91 -4.49
N TYR A 272 -15.11 4.44 -4.68
CA TYR A 272 -14.78 3.07 -5.09
C TYR A 272 -15.34 2.03 -4.11
N LEU A 273 -15.09 2.20 -2.80
CA LEU A 273 -15.57 1.28 -1.79
C LEU A 273 -17.10 1.30 -1.69
N GLY A 274 -17.70 2.50 -1.64
CA GLY A 274 -19.15 2.64 -1.57
C GLY A 274 -19.87 2.10 -2.81
N GLU A 275 -19.26 2.23 -3.99
CA GLU A 275 -19.77 1.63 -5.23
C GLU A 275 -19.90 0.12 -5.11
N TYR A 276 -18.82 -0.57 -4.77
CA TYR A 276 -18.76 -2.05 -4.82
C TYR A 276 -19.19 -2.75 -3.52
N LEU A 277 -19.46 -1.99 -2.45
CA LEU A 277 -19.98 -2.52 -1.19
C LEU A 277 -21.44 -2.13 -0.91
N LEU A 278 -21.99 -1.10 -1.55
CA LEU A 278 -23.36 -0.65 -1.23
C LEU A 278 -24.19 -0.17 -2.43
N ARG A 279 -23.62 0.60 -3.35
CA ARG A 279 -24.39 1.33 -4.37
C ARG A 279 -24.68 0.52 -5.64
N ASP A 280 -23.71 -0.23 -6.17
CA ASP A 280 -23.88 -1.03 -7.38
C ASP A 280 -24.75 -2.26 -7.09
N CYS A 281 -26.06 -2.10 -7.24
CA CYS A 281 -27.03 -3.13 -6.89
C CYS A 281 -26.83 -4.43 -7.68
N HIS A 282 -26.25 -4.36 -8.88
CA HIS A 282 -25.94 -5.57 -9.67
C HIS A 282 -24.79 -6.36 -9.03
N VAL A 283 -23.71 -5.69 -8.62
CA VAL A 283 -22.60 -6.32 -7.90
C VAL A 283 -23.06 -6.82 -6.52
N ILE A 284 -23.80 -6.01 -5.76
CA ILE A 284 -24.26 -6.37 -4.41
C ILE A 284 -25.22 -7.57 -4.44
N ALA A 285 -26.17 -7.60 -5.38
CA ALA A 285 -27.07 -8.74 -5.53
C ALA A 285 -26.31 -10.04 -5.85
N ARG A 286 -25.27 -9.98 -6.69
CA ARG A 286 -24.41 -11.13 -7.00
C ARG A 286 -23.59 -11.58 -5.78
N ALA A 287 -23.03 -10.64 -5.01
CA ALA A 287 -22.29 -10.93 -3.80
C ALA A 287 -23.17 -11.62 -2.74
N ILE A 288 -24.36 -11.07 -2.46
CA ILE A 288 -25.33 -11.67 -1.51
C ILE A 288 -25.77 -13.05 -2.00
N SER A 289 -26.08 -13.21 -3.30
CA SER A 289 -26.45 -14.51 -3.88
C SER A 289 -25.35 -15.55 -3.67
N PHE A 290 -24.09 -15.19 -3.95
CA PHE A 290 -22.95 -16.08 -3.76
C PHE A 290 -22.75 -16.45 -2.28
N MET A 291 -22.72 -15.46 -1.39
CA MET A 291 -22.52 -15.71 0.04
C MET A 291 -23.65 -16.54 0.67
N GLY A 292 -24.89 -16.34 0.21
CA GLY A 292 -26.06 -17.10 0.67
C GLY A 292 -26.12 -18.53 0.13
N GLN A 293 -25.51 -18.80 -1.03
CA GLN A 293 -25.43 -20.15 -1.63
C GLN A 293 -24.19 -20.94 -1.17
N ASN A 294 -23.12 -20.26 -0.74
CA ASN A 294 -21.86 -20.89 -0.34
C ASN A 294 -21.62 -20.68 1.15
N ASP A 295 -21.84 -21.72 1.94
CA ASP A 295 -21.73 -21.65 3.40
C ASP A 295 -20.31 -21.34 3.88
N ASP A 296 -19.30 -21.79 3.14
CA ASP A 296 -17.88 -21.56 3.40
C ASP A 296 -17.40 -20.14 3.03
N CYS A 297 -18.15 -19.34 2.27
CA CYS A 297 -17.78 -17.95 1.98
C CYS A 297 -18.11 -17.02 3.16
N GLY A 298 -17.10 -16.54 3.87
CA GLY A 298 -17.28 -15.80 5.13
C GLY A 298 -17.20 -14.28 5.02
N ILE A 299 -16.44 -13.75 4.07
CA ILE A 299 -16.21 -12.31 3.93
C ILE A 299 -16.11 -11.90 2.46
N TYR A 300 -16.64 -10.73 2.13
CA TYR A 300 -16.61 -10.14 0.79
C TYR A 300 -16.16 -8.67 0.83
N TYR A 301 -15.25 -8.30 -0.08
CA TYR A 301 -14.86 -6.91 -0.35
C TYR A 301 -14.22 -6.78 -1.74
N PRO A 302 -14.23 -5.59 -2.39
CA PRO A 302 -13.53 -5.42 -3.66
C PRO A 302 -12.01 -5.51 -3.50
N THR A 303 -11.28 -5.82 -4.57
CA THR A 303 -9.81 -5.70 -4.60
C THR A 303 -9.37 -4.29 -4.21
N PHE A 304 -8.11 -4.11 -3.78
CA PHE A 304 -7.63 -2.79 -3.36
C PHE A 304 -7.81 -1.71 -4.44
N PHE A 305 -7.91 -0.45 -4.01
CA PHE A 305 -8.12 0.68 -4.91
C PHE A 305 -6.89 0.91 -5.82
N PRO A 306 -7.01 0.85 -7.16
CA PRO A 306 -5.85 0.77 -8.07
C PRO A 306 -4.88 1.96 -8.10
N MET A 307 -5.26 3.10 -7.51
CA MET A 307 -4.39 4.28 -7.37
C MET A 307 -3.59 4.28 -6.05
N MET A 308 -3.70 3.21 -5.26
CA MET A 308 -2.90 3.02 -4.05
C MET A 308 -1.47 2.60 -4.35
N PRO A 309 -0.52 2.81 -3.42
CA PRO A 309 0.85 2.33 -3.57
C PRO A 309 0.92 0.80 -3.73
N ASP A 310 1.94 0.33 -4.46
CA ASP A 310 2.15 -1.09 -4.77
C ASP A 310 2.26 -1.97 -3.50
N TRP A 311 2.71 -1.40 -2.38
CA TRP A 311 2.88 -2.08 -1.09
C TRP A 311 1.63 -2.02 -0.20
N VAL A 312 0.48 -1.55 -0.68
CA VAL A 312 -0.75 -1.39 0.13
C VAL A 312 -1.14 -2.66 0.89
N ASN A 313 -0.95 -3.82 0.28
CA ASN A 313 -1.25 -5.13 0.87
C ASN A 313 -0.16 -5.68 1.79
N HIS A 314 0.76 -4.84 2.27
CA HIS A 314 1.84 -5.22 3.18
C HIS A 314 1.53 -4.83 4.65
N TRP A 315 2.14 -5.53 5.61
CA TRP A 315 2.01 -5.20 7.04
C TRP A 315 2.65 -3.86 7.43
N LEU A 316 3.81 -3.54 6.86
CA LEU A 316 4.54 -2.29 7.05
C LEU A 316 4.87 -2.06 8.56
N LYS A 317 4.78 -0.83 9.04
CA LYS A 317 4.89 -0.47 10.48
C LYS A 317 3.87 -1.17 11.39
N ASN A 318 2.90 -1.92 10.86
CA ASN A 318 1.90 -2.61 11.68
C ASN A 318 2.38 -3.99 12.18
N ILE A 319 3.53 -4.50 11.69
CA ILE A 319 4.11 -5.79 12.11
C ILE A 319 4.17 -5.93 13.65
N PRO A 320 4.67 -4.94 14.43
CA PRO A 320 4.79 -5.09 15.89
C PRO A 320 3.45 -5.31 16.61
N HIS A 321 2.32 -4.91 16.01
CA HIS A 321 1.00 -5.04 16.61
C HIS A 321 0.29 -6.35 16.22
N ARG A 322 0.80 -7.11 15.25
CA ARG A 322 0.14 -8.33 14.75
C ARG A 322 0.08 -9.44 15.80
N GLU A 323 1.11 -9.56 16.64
CA GLU A 323 1.29 -10.72 17.52
C GLU A 323 0.15 -10.88 18.53
N ARG A 324 -0.40 -9.76 19.03
CA ARG A 324 -1.56 -9.76 19.92
C ARG A 324 -2.74 -10.52 19.29
N PHE A 325 -3.10 -10.18 18.06
CA PHE A 325 -4.23 -10.81 17.35
C PHE A 325 -3.92 -12.23 16.92
N TYR A 326 -2.69 -12.48 16.49
CA TYR A 326 -2.26 -13.82 16.09
C TYR A 326 -2.33 -14.81 17.24
N SER A 327 -1.80 -14.43 18.40
CA SER A 327 -1.88 -15.23 19.62
C SER A 327 -3.33 -15.40 20.08
N GLN A 328 -4.14 -14.33 20.04
CA GLN A 328 -5.55 -14.38 20.47
C GLN A 328 -6.42 -15.27 19.57
N TRP A 329 -6.20 -15.27 18.27
CA TRP A 329 -7.04 -15.98 17.29
C TRP A 329 -6.41 -17.27 16.75
N GLY A 330 -5.16 -17.55 17.10
CA GLY A 330 -4.43 -18.74 16.63
C GLY A 330 -4.03 -18.68 15.16
N ILE A 331 -3.85 -17.48 14.59
CA ILE A 331 -3.45 -17.29 13.19
C ILE A 331 -1.99 -17.72 13.01
N LYS A 332 -1.75 -18.54 11.99
CA LYS A 332 -0.42 -19.09 11.67
C LYS A 332 0.28 -18.42 10.48
N ASP A 333 -0.45 -17.70 9.63
CA ASP A 333 0.11 -17.10 8.42
C ASP A 333 1.07 -15.94 8.75
N ARG A 334 2.37 -16.17 8.59
CA ARG A 334 3.43 -15.19 8.86
C ARG A 334 3.87 -14.39 7.62
N SER A 335 3.10 -14.42 6.53
CA SER A 335 3.40 -13.68 5.30
C SER A 335 3.32 -12.17 5.54
N ASP A 336 4.23 -11.43 4.90
CA ASP A 336 4.26 -9.97 5.03
C ASP A 336 3.26 -9.26 4.09
N PHE A 337 2.90 -9.91 2.98
CA PHE A 337 1.80 -9.54 2.10
C PHE A 337 0.55 -10.34 2.40
N LEU A 338 -0.61 -9.66 2.44
CA LEU A 338 -1.90 -10.29 2.72
C LEU A 338 -3.08 -9.55 2.06
N ALA A 339 -4.11 -10.32 1.71
CA ALA A 339 -5.40 -9.78 1.32
C ALA A 339 -6.17 -9.38 2.58
N TYR A 340 -6.65 -8.13 2.61
CA TYR A 340 -7.48 -7.61 3.70
C TYR A 340 -8.40 -6.50 3.15
N PRO A 341 -9.53 -6.16 3.83
CA PRO A 341 -10.46 -5.14 3.37
C PRO A 341 -9.85 -3.75 3.54
N VAL A 342 -9.04 -3.31 2.57
CA VAL A 342 -8.32 -2.03 2.63
C VAL A 342 -9.30 -0.87 2.75
N GLY A 343 -9.27 -0.22 3.92
CA GLY A 343 -10.20 0.83 4.31
C GLY A 343 -11.21 0.42 5.37
N GLY A 344 -11.16 -0.82 5.88
CA GLY A 344 -12.01 -1.31 6.97
C GLY A 344 -13.49 -1.39 6.61
N MET A 345 -13.83 -1.65 5.34
CA MET A 345 -15.22 -1.78 4.87
C MET A 345 -15.40 -3.10 4.12
N PHE A 346 -16.43 -3.87 4.47
CA PHE A 346 -16.64 -5.23 3.95
C PHE A 346 -18.06 -5.72 4.24
N TRP A 347 -18.41 -6.82 3.58
CA TRP A 347 -19.52 -7.71 3.95
C TRP A 347 -18.99 -8.94 4.66
N ALA A 348 -19.67 -9.45 5.68
CA ALA A 348 -19.28 -10.68 6.34
C ALA A 348 -20.47 -11.48 6.87
N LYS A 349 -20.26 -12.79 7.02
CA LYS A 349 -21.07 -13.64 7.88
C LYS A 349 -20.64 -13.40 9.32
N PRO A 350 -21.56 -13.10 10.26
CA PRO A 350 -21.20 -12.95 11.67
C PRO A 350 -20.45 -14.16 12.25
N LYS A 351 -20.80 -15.38 11.79
CA LYS A 351 -20.12 -16.62 12.18
C LYS A 351 -18.64 -16.64 11.80
N ALA A 352 -18.26 -16.06 10.67
CA ALA A 352 -16.88 -16.02 10.20
C ALA A 352 -16.01 -15.06 11.02
N LEU A 353 -16.62 -14.03 11.63
CA LEU A 353 -15.94 -13.03 12.45
C LEU A 353 -16.37 -13.10 13.92
N LYS A 354 -16.90 -14.25 14.37
CA LYS A 354 -17.46 -14.41 15.71
C LYS A 354 -16.48 -13.97 16.83
N PRO A 355 -15.19 -14.38 16.81
CA PRO A 355 -14.24 -13.91 17.82
C PRO A 355 -14.01 -12.39 17.80
N LEU A 356 -14.17 -11.71 16.67
CA LEU A 356 -14.07 -10.26 16.59
C LEU A 356 -15.31 -9.59 17.20
N LEU A 357 -16.50 -10.13 16.93
CA LEU A 357 -17.77 -9.56 17.40
C LEU A 357 -18.01 -9.77 18.91
N GLU A 358 -17.42 -10.81 19.51
CA GLU A 358 -17.62 -11.15 20.94
C GLU A 358 -16.57 -10.53 21.89
N ASN A 359 -15.35 -10.28 21.40
CA ASN A 359 -14.21 -9.95 22.26
C ASN A 359 -14.05 -8.45 22.59
N PHE A 360 -14.84 -7.57 21.97
CA PHE A 360 -14.76 -6.12 22.18
C PHE A 360 -16.12 -5.58 22.62
N ASN A 361 -16.27 -5.31 23.91
CA ASN A 361 -17.56 -4.93 24.52
C ASN A 361 -17.52 -3.55 25.18
N GLN A 362 -16.35 -2.91 25.25
CA GLN A 362 -16.18 -1.58 25.83
C GLN A 362 -15.16 -0.79 25.01
N TYR A 363 -15.30 0.54 25.00
CA TYR A 363 -14.37 1.41 24.25
C TYR A 363 -12.94 1.35 24.80
N GLU A 364 -12.79 0.96 26.07
CA GLU A 364 -11.52 0.74 26.77
C GLU A 364 -10.65 -0.34 26.14
N ASP A 365 -11.24 -1.27 25.38
CA ASP A 365 -10.53 -2.33 24.66
C ASP A 365 -9.70 -1.78 23.49
N PHE A 366 -9.97 -0.53 23.07
CA PHE A 366 -9.25 0.18 22.01
C PHE A 366 -8.30 1.24 22.58
N PRO A 367 -7.18 1.53 21.90
CA PRO A 367 -6.27 2.58 22.35
C PRO A 367 -6.93 3.96 22.28
N ALA A 368 -6.52 4.85 23.18
CA ALA A 368 -7.02 6.23 23.21
C ALA A 368 -6.49 7.04 22.02
N GLU A 369 -7.31 7.98 21.53
CA GLU A 369 -6.91 8.94 20.50
C GLU A 369 -6.03 10.07 21.10
N PRO A 370 -5.16 10.73 20.32
CA PRO A 370 -4.96 10.60 18.89
C PRO A 370 -4.01 9.46 18.48
N LEU A 371 -4.44 8.65 17.52
CA LEU A 371 -3.63 7.60 16.90
C LEU A 371 -2.90 8.11 15.64
N PRO A 372 -1.73 7.54 15.29
CA PRO A 372 -1.03 7.88 14.06
C PRO A 372 -1.86 7.48 12.82
N ASN A 373 -1.56 8.11 11.68
CA ASN A 373 -2.30 7.86 10.43
C ASN A 373 -2.21 6.41 9.94
N ASP A 374 -1.11 5.71 10.22
CA ASP A 374 -0.85 4.29 9.99
C ASP A 374 0.13 3.80 11.09
N GLY A 375 0.39 2.50 11.20
CA GLY A 375 1.31 1.95 12.21
C GLY A 375 0.68 1.91 13.61
N SER A 376 -0.58 1.48 13.71
CA SER A 376 -1.27 1.36 15.00
C SER A 376 -2.01 0.04 15.13
N GLU A 377 -2.41 -0.29 16.36
CA GLU A 377 -3.16 -1.51 16.66
C GLU A 377 -4.44 -1.65 15.83
N LEU A 378 -5.16 -0.55 15.55
CA LEU A 378 -6.38 -0.59 14.73
C LEU A 378 -6.13 -0.98 13.27
N HIS A 379 -4.98 -0.57 12.71
CA HIS A 379 -4.59 -0.95 11.35
C HIS A 379 -4.09 -2.39 11.28
N ALA A 380 -3.54 -2.91 12.38
CA ALA A 380 -3.24 -4.33 12.51
C ALA A 380 -4.54 -5.15 12.64
N LEU A 381 -5.51 -4.69 13.42
CA LEU A 381 -6.84 -5.29 13.52
C LEU A 381 -7.51 -5.41 12.15
N GLU A 382 -7.53 -4.31 11.38
CA GLU A 382 -8.06 -4.26 10.01
C GLU A 382 -7.45 -5.34 9.10
N ARG A 383 -6.12 -5.50 9.16
CA ARG A 383 -5.36 -6.48 8.38
C ARG A 383 -5.64 -7.92 8.78
N CYS A 384 -6.00 -8.16 10.04
CA CYS A 384 -6.33 -9.50 10.53
C CYS A 384 -7.75 -9.97 10.18
N ILE A 385 -8.66 -9.10 9.69
CA ILE A 385 -10.07 -9.47 9.51
C ILE A 385 -10.23 -10.64 8.53
N GLY A 386 -9.57 -10.57 7.38
CA GLY A 386 -9.58 -11.65 6.38
C GLY A 386 -8.97 -12.94 6.92
N LEU A 387 -7.83 -12.82 7.61
CA LEU A 387 -7.13 -13.95 8.24
C LEU A 387 -7.96 -14.61 9.34
N LEU A 388 -8.75 -13.84 10.10
CA LEU A 388 -9.66 -14.37 11.10
C LEU A 388 -10.75 -15.23 10.45
N ALA A 389 -11.34 -14.76 9.34
CA ALA A 389 -12.34 -15.54 8.61
C ALA A 389 -11.75 -16.88 8.13
N GLU A 390 -10.54 -16.86 7.55
CA GLU A 390 -9.81 -18.06 7.13
C GLU A 390 -9.54 -19.01 8.31
N GLN A 391 -9.13 -18.47 9.45
CA GLN A 391 -8.89 -19.23 10.66
C GLN A 391 -10.17 -19.86 11.24
N GLN A 392 -11.34 -19.26 11.01
CA GLN A 392 -12.65 -19.83 11.34
C GLN A 392 -13.14 -20.85 10.29
N GLY A 393 -12.35 -21.16 9.27
CA GLY A 393 -12.68 -22.12 8.22
C GLY A 393 -13.45 -21.54 7.04
N TYR A 394 -13.53 -20.21 6.92
CA TYR A 394 -14.23 -19.54 5.85
C TYR A 394 -13.28 -18.99 4.77
N GLN A 395 -13.75 -18.95 3.53
CA GLN A 395 -13.06 -18.33 2.40
C GLN A 395 -13.37 -16.84 2.28
N GLN A 396 -12.44 -16.11 1.69
CA GLN A 396 -12.60 -14.71 1.32
C GLN A 396 -13.04 -14.60 -0.14
N LEU A 397 -13.94 -13.66 -0.43
CA LEU A 397 -14.44 -13.37 -1.76
C LEU A 397 -14.05 -11.95 -2.17
N PHE A 398 -13.51 -11.79 -3.37
CA PHE A 398 -13.12 -10.51 -3.93
C PHE A 398 -13.95 -10.17 -5.16
N TYR A 399 -14.30 -8.89 -5.33
CA TYR A 399 -14.76 -8.38 -6.62
C TYR A 399 -13.61 -7.65 -7.31
N TYR A 400 -13.30 -8.03 -8.55
CA TYR A 400 -12.27 -7.41 -9.37
C TYR A 400 -12.92 -6.55 -10.47
N PRO A 401 -13.01 -5.21 -10.29
CA PRO A 401 -13.82 -4.36 -11.16
C PRO A 401 -13.34 -4.27 -12.61
N GLU A 402 -12.04 -4.41 -12.82
CA GLU A 402 -11.42 -4.32 -14.15
C GLU A 402 -11.96 -5.38 -15.13
N LEU A 403 -12.35 -6.55 -14.60
CA LEU A 403 -12.94 -7.68 -15.34
C LEU A 403 -14.39 -8.01 -14.94
N GLY A 404 -15.02 -7.20 -14.10
CA GLY A 404 -16.42 -7.39 -13.65
C GLY A 404 -16.73 -8.75 -13.02
N CYS A 405 -15.73 -9.42 -12.45
CA CYS A 405 -15.82 -10.79 -11.96
C CYS A 405 -15.52 -10.90 -10.47
N PHE A 406 -16.00 -11.98 -9.87
CA PHE A 406 -15.66 -12.37 -8.51
C PHE A 406 -14.54 -13.40 -8.55
N THR A 407 -13.76 -13.50 -7.47
CA THR A 407 -12.63 -14.43 -7.36
C THR A 407 -12.31 -14.69 -5.90
N GLN A 408 -11.77 -15.87 -5.60
CA GLN A 408 -11.15 -16.20 -4.32
C GLN A 408 -9.62 -16.15 -4.40
N ASP A 409 -9.05 -15.79 -5.56
CA ASP A 409 -7.62 -15.67 -5.78
C ASP A 409 -7.05 -14.43 -5.09
N LYS A 410 -6.21 -14.68 -4.08
CA LYS A 410 -5.45 -13.66 -3.34
C LYS A 410 -4.31 -13.06 -4.16
N GLY A 411 -4.00 -13.59 -5.34
CA GLY A 411 -2.91 -13.10 -6.22
C GLY A 411 -3.06 -11.64 -6.65
N HIS A 412 -4.26 -11.05 -6.57
CA HIS A 412 -4.48 -9.64 -6.89
C HIS A 412 -3.59 -8.69 -6.09
N ILE A 413 -3.19 -9.06 -4.86
CA ILE A 413 -2.31 -8.25 -3.99
C ILE A 413 -0.94 -7.97 -4.62
N PHE A 414 -0.54 -8.75 -5.62
CA PHE A 414 0.70 -8.57 -6.37
C PHE A 414 0.50 -7.98 -7.78
N SER A 415 -0.73 -7.62 -8.16
CA SER A 415 -1.06 -7.13 -9.52
C SER A 415 -0.23 -5.92 -9.96
N HIS A 416 0.13 -5.04 -9.02
CA HIS A 416 0.99 -3.89 -9.29
C HIS A 416 2.46 -4.22 -9.57
N TYR A 417 2.91 -5.42 -9.18
CA TYR A 417 4.27 -5.90 -9.44
C TYR A 417 4.38 -6.68 -10.74
N VAL A 418 3.29 -6.85 -11.49
CA VAL A 418 3.34 -7.39 -12.86
C VAL A 418 3.76 -6.27 -13.81
N ARG A 419 5.00 -6.36 -14.31
CA ARG A 419 5.64 -5.32 -15.12
C ARG A 419 6.62 -5.90 -16.12
N GLN A 420 6.67 -5.29 -17.29
CA GLN A 420 7.73 -5.56 -18.26
C GLN A 420 8.92 -4.62 -18.02
N PRO A 421 10.16 -5.02 -18.35
CA PRO A 421 11.35 -4.19 -18.15
C PRO A 421 11.24 -2.78 -18.77
N ASP A 422 10.66 -2.66 -19.97
CA ASP A 422 10.54 -1.41 -20.71
C ASP A 422 9.62 -0.38 -20.02
N ASP A 423 8.62 -0.85 -19.26
CA ASP A 423 7.66 0.01 -18.54
C ASP A 423 8.36 0.88 -17.50
N LEU A 424 9.43 0.35 -16.89
CA LEU A 424 10.11 1.00 -15.79
C LEU A 424 10.86 2.26 -16.25
N MET A 425 11.53 2.19 -17.40
CA MET A 425 12.19 3.35 -18.00
C MET A 425 11.21 4.48 -18.27
N GLN A 426 10.04 4.17 -18.84
CA GLN A 426 9.02 5.16 -19.16
C GLN A 426 8.42 5.81 -17.90
N GLN A 427 8.12 5.01 -16.87
CA GLN A 427 7.59 5.52 -15.61
C GLN A 427 8.57 6.45 -14.90
N LEU A 428 9.86 6.15 -14.97
CA LEU A 428 10.91 6.90 -14.30
C LEU A 428 11.40 8.10 -15.13
N ALA A 429 11.12 8.14 -16.43
CA ALA A 429 11.54 9.21 -17.34
C ALA A 429 11.22 10.64 -16.83
N PRO A 430 10.05 10.92 -16.24
CA PRO A 430 9.70 12.28 -15.81
C PRO A 430 10.42 12.75 -14.53
N TYR A 431 11.19 11.89 -13.85
CA TYR A 431 11.95 12.26 -12.66
C TYR A 431 13.38 12.69 -13.03
N SER A 432 13.81 13.87 -12.55
CA SER A 432 15.15 14.39 -12.81
C SER A 432 16.20 13.82 -11.85
N ILE A 433 15.75 13.43 -10.65
CA ILE A 433 16.57 12.77 -9.63
C ILE A 433 15.99 11.38 -9.37
N VAL A 434 16.81 10.35 -9.55
CA VAL A 434 16.43 8.96 -9.29
C VAL A 434 17.39 8.41 -8.23
N SER A 435 16.82 7.83 -7.18
CA SER A 435 17.56 7.23 -6.09
C SER A 435 17.32 5.73 -6.02
N PHE A 436 18.36 4.97 -5.68
CA PHE A 436 18.30 3.52 -5.52
C PHE A 436 18.80 3.11 -4.14
N ASP A 437 18.17 2.11 -3.55
CA ASP A 437 18.81 1.31 -2.49
C ASP A 437 19.91 0.40 -3.08
N VAL A 438 20.74 -0.18 -2.22
CA VAL A 438 21.82 -1.08 -2.60
C VAL A 438 21.39 -2.54 -2.54
N PHE A 439 21.04 -3.04 -1.35
CA PHE A 439 20.86 -4.48 -1.12
C PHE A 439 19.48 -4.92 -1.60
N ASP A 440 19.43 -6.05 -2.29
CA ASP A 440 18.22 -6.57 -2.93
C ASP A 440 17.53 -5.58 -3.90
N THR A 441 18.25 -4.52 -4.29
CA THR A 441 17.82 -3.48 -5.24
C THR A 441 18.80 -3.38 -6.41
N LEU A 442 20.05 -2.98 -6.19
CA LEU A 442 21.10 -2.94 -7.22
C LEU A 442 21.97 -4.20 -7.20
N ILE A 443 22.20 -4.73 -6.00
CA ILE A 443 23.00 -5.93 -5.79
C ILE A 443 22.17 -6.98 -5.06
N ARG A 444 22.54 -8.24 -5.24
CA ARG A 444 21.99 -9.37 -4.49
C ARG A 444 23.13 -10.24 -4.00
N ARG A 445 22.89 -10.99 -2.94
CA ARG A 445 23.85 -12.03 -2.50
C ARG A 445 23.57 -13.32 -3.23
N SER A 446 24.59 -14.14 -3.47
CA SER A 446 24.43 -15.49 -4.03
C SER A 446 23.50 -16.38 -3.20
N HIS A 447 23.36 -16.09 -1.90
CA HIS A 447 22.41 -16.70 -0.99
C HIS A 447 21.56 -15.58 -0.38
N PHE A 448 20.23 -15.69 -0.46
CA PHE A 448 19.31 -14.67 0.04
C PHE A 448 19.58 -14.20 1.48
N VAL A 449 19.96 -15.13 2.37
CA VAL A 449 20.14 -14.82 3.80
C VAL A 449 21.36 -13.93 4.05
N ALA A 450 21.11 -12.69 4.45
CA ALA A 450 22.15 -11.67 4.67
C ALA A 450 23.19 -12.08 5.74
N ASP A 451 22.76 -12.76 6.80
CA ASP A 451 23.66 -13.19 7.89
C ASP A 451 24.56 -14.37 7.51
N TYR A 452 24.48 -14.90 6.28
CA TYR A 452 25.31 -16.03 5.87
C TYR A 452 26.81 -15.68 5.83
N ALA A 453 27.18 -14.43 5.55
CA ALA A 453 28.57 -13.98 5.64
C ALA A 453 29.13 -14.08 7.07
N LYS A 454 28.29 -13.73 8.07
CA LYS A 454 28.63 -13.86 9.50
C LYS A 454 28.81 -15.32 9.89
N LEU A 455 27.96 -16.20 9.36
CA LEU A 455 28.06 -17.64 9.62
C LEU A 455 29.34 -18.24 9.02
N LYS A 456 29.72 -17.86 7.79
CA LYS A 456 31.00 -18.28 7.18
C LYS A 456 32.21 -17.87 8.01
N LEU A 457 32.21 -16.64 8.53
CA LEU A 457 33.25 -16.20 9.46
C LEU A 457 33.23 -16.99 10.78
N GLY A 458 32.05 -17.28 11.32
CA GLY A 458 31.90 -18.16 12.47
C GLY A 458 32.56 -19.54 12.26
N HIS A 459 32.36 -20.16 11.09
CA HIS A 459 33.03 -21.42 10.75
C HIS A 459 34.55 -21.28 10.64
N TYR A 460 35.03 -20.17 10.06
CA TYR A 460 36.46 -19.87 10.02
C TYR A 460 37.04 -19.80 11.45
N LEU A 461 36.39 -19.09 12.37
CA LEU A 461 36.83 -18.94 13.76
C LEU A 461 36.82 -20.28 14.51
N VAL A 462 35.78 -21.11 14.32
CA VAL A 462 35.70 -22.46 14.90
C VAL A 462 36.86 -23.33 14.41
N LYS A 463 37.15 -23.29 13.11
CA LYS A 463 38.26 -24.07 12.52
C LYS A 463 39.63 -23.66 13.09
N HIS A 464 39.79 -22.42 13.52
CA HIS A 464 41.03 -21.91 14.13
C HIS A 464 41.02 -21.98 15.66
N GLY A 465 39.98 -22.53 16.28
CA GLY A 465 39.90 -22.72 17.73
C GLY A 465 39.65 -21.43 18.53
N GLU A 466 39.18 -20.36 17.87
CA GLU A 466 38.88 -19.08 18.51
C GLU A 466 37.50 -19.07 19.20
N ILE A 467 36.55 -19.86 18.67
CA ILE A 467 35.16 -19.96 19.17
C ILE A 467 34.67 -21.41 19.04
N ASP A 468 33.78 -21.85 19.93
CA ASP A 468 33.26 -23.23 19.93
C ASP A 468 32.10 -23.48 18.96
N CYS A 469 31.33 -22.44 18.61
CA CYS A 469 30.12 -22.57 17.79
C CYS A 469 29.90 -21.36 16.87
N ALA A 470 29.74 -21.62 15.57
CA ALA A 470 29.54 -20.58 14.55
C ALA A 470 28.22 -19.80 14.74
N HIS A 471 27.13 -20.49 15.11
CA HIS A 471 25.84 -19.82 15.41
C HIS A 471 25.95 -18.90 16.62
N ARG A 472 26.70 -19.33 17.64
CA ARG A 472 26.95 -18.49 18.82
C ARG A 472 27.73 -17.23 18.47
N PHE A 473 28.67 -17.33 17.54
CA PHE A 473 29.36 -16.15 17.02
C PHE A 473 28.39 -15.16 16.36
N VAL A 474 27.45 -15.63 15.53
CA VAL A 474 26.46 -14.75 14.89
C VAL A 474 25.60 -14.02 15.93
N GLU A 475 25.14 -14.71 16.98
CA GLU A 475 24.40 -14.10 18.09
C GLU A 475 25.23 -13.01 18.78
N LEU A 476 26.49 -13.30 19.14
CA LEU A 476 27.40 -12.34 19.77
C LEU A 476 27.68 -11.13 18.88
N ARG A 477 27.89 -11.36 17.59
CA ARG A 477 28.08 -10.30 16.58
C ARG A 477 26.84 -9.41 16.52
N ASN A 478 25.64 -9.97 16.40
CA ASN A 478 24.40 -9.19 16.33
C ASN A 478 24.15 -8.42 17.64
N GLN A 479 24.49 -9.01 18.79
CA GLN A 479 24.44 -8.33 20.08
C GLN A 479 25.45 -7.17 20.18
N ALA A 480 26.66 -7.33 19.64
CA ALA A 480 27.65 -6.26 19.60
C ALA A 480 27.19 -5.08 18.73
N GLU A 481 26.50 -5.33 17.60
CA GLU A 481 25.89 -4.26 16.79
C GLU A 481 24.81 -3.51 17.59
N TYR A 482 23.94 -4.25 18.28
CA TYR A 482 22.92 -3.66 19.14
C TYR A 482 23.54 -2.80 20.25
N GLN A 483 24.53 -3.32 20.98
CA GLN A 483 25.23 -2.60 22.04
C GLN A 483 25.95 -1.36 21.51
N ALA A 484 26.59 -1.45 20.34
CA ALA A 484 27.24 -0.30 19.72
C ALA A 484 26.25 0.83 19.41
N ARG A 485 25.04 0.49 18.94
CA ARG A 485 23.94 1.46 18.75
C ARG A 485 23.38 1.99 20.08
N GLU A 486 23.22 1.12 21.06
CA GLU A 486 22.74 1.48 22.41
C GLU A 486 23.68 2.47 23.09
N ASN A 487 25.01 2.28 22.97
CA ASN A 487 26.03 3.19 23.48
C ASN A 487 25.95 4.60 22.86
N GLN A 488 25.36 4.72 21.68
CA GLN A 488 25.10 5.99 20.99
C GLN A 488 23.66 6.48 21.23
N CYS A 489 22.93 5.91 22.19
CA CYS A 489 21.51 6.19 22.46
C CYS A 489 20.61 6.02 21.22
N PHE A 490 20.97 5.10 20.31
CA PHE A 490 20.34 4.90 19.00
C PHE A 490 20.32 6.18 18.13
N GLN A 491 21.21 7.13 18.39
CA GLN A 491 21.40 8.30 17.54
C GLN A 491 22.39 7.97 16.42
N GLY A 492 21.82 7.71 15.23
CA GLY A 492 22.58 7.46 14.02
C GLY A 492 22.75 5.98 13.70
N ASP A 493 23.88 5.62 13.08
CA ASP A 493 24.24 4.25 12.74
C ASP A 493 25.73 4.00 12.99
N VAL A 494 26.12 2.73 13.03
CA VAL A 494 27.49 2.30 13.37
C VAL A 494 28.15 1.58 12.20
N ASP A 495 29.46 1.77 12.03
CA ASP A 495 30.23 1.02 11.05
C ASP A 495 30.71 -0.34 11.59
N ILE A 496 31.08 -1.23 10.67
CA ILE A 496 31.52 -2.60 10.96
C ILE A 496 32.73 -2.65 11.88
N PHE A 497 33.68 -1.72 11.76
CA PHE A 497 34.87 -1.70 12.62
C PHE A 497 34.51 -1.33 14.05
N THR A 498 33.60 -0.38 14.23
CA THR A 498 33.03 -0.04 15.54
C THR A 498 32.34 -1.27 16.17
N VAL A 499 31.56 -2.02 15.40
CA VAL A 499 30.91 -3.26 15.86
C VAL A 499 31.96 -4.31 16.29
N TYR A 500 32.99 -4.54 15.48
CA TYR A 500 34.03 -5.51 15.80
C TYR A 500 34.91 -5.11 16.98
N ARG A 501 35.17 -3.81 17.17
CA ARG A 501 35.88 -3.30 18.35
C ARG A 501 35.05 -3.48 19.62
N GLN A 502 33.73 -3.32 19.54
CA GLN A 502 32.82 -3.68 20.64
C GLN A 502 32.90 -5.18 20.93
N LEU A 503 32.83 -6.03 19.89
CA LEU A 503 32.93 -7.49 20.02
C LEU A 503 34.28 -7.95 20.59
N ALA A 504 35.37 -7.23 20.27
CA ALA A 504 36.72 -7.53 20.76
C ALA A 504 36.80 -7.50 22.29
N THR A 505 36.00 -6.67 22.95
CA THR A 505 35.93 -6.64 24.43
C THR A 505 35.33 -7.91 25.00
N THR A 506 34.43 -8.57 24.27
CA THR A 506 33.75 -9.79 24.71
C THR A 506 34.59 -11.04 24.42
N LEU A 507 35.32 -11.04 23.30
CA LEU A 507 36.15 -12.17 22.85
C LEU A 507 37.63 -12.01 23.22
N ASN A 508 38.00 -10.96 23.97
CA ASN A 508 39.38 -10.64 24.34
C ASN A 508 40.34 -10.50 23.13
N TRP A 509 39.84 -9.98 22.01
CA TRP A 509 40.67 -9.71 20.83
C TRP A 509 41.40 -8.37 20.94
N SER A 510 42.57 -8.30 20.32
CA SER A 510 43.23 -7.02 20.06
C SER A 510 42.46 -6.20 19.00
N ILE A 511 42.65 -4.88 19.00
CA ILE A 511 42.03 -4.00 17.99
C ILE A 511 42.43 -4.41 16.57
N SER A 512 43.68 -4.85 16.37
CA SER A 512 44.16 -5.33 15.07
C SER A 512 43.41 -6.58 14.61
N GLN A 513 43.19 -7.54 15.52
CA GLN A 513 42.40 -8.74 15.22
C GLN A 513 40.94 -8.39 14.91
N ALA A 514 40.36 -7.45 15.67
CA ALA A 514 38.99 -6.99 15.44
C ALA A 514 38.82 -6.40 14.03
N ASP A 515 39.73 -5.52 13.62
CA ASP A 515 39.72 -4.89 12.30
C ASP A 515 40.00 -5.95 11.18
N GLU A 516 40.82 -6.96 11.44
CA GLU A 516 41.03 -8.09 10.52
C GLU A 516 39.75 -8.92 10.32
N MET A 517 39.05 -9.26 11.41
CA MET A 517 37.81 -10.03 11.34
C MET A 517 36.68 -9.24 10.67
N ALA A 518 36.60 -7.93 10.89
CA ALA A 518 35.68 -7.04 10.17
C ALA A 518 35.93 -7.08 8.65
N ASN A 519 37.19 -7.05 8.23
CA ASN A 519 37.56 -7.16 6.82
C ASN A 519 37.25 -8.55 6.24
N LEU A 520 37.40 -9.61 7.04
CA LEU A 520 37.11 -10.98 6.62
C LEU A 520 35.60 -11.23 6.46
N GLU A 521 34.75 -10.71 7.37
CA GLU A 521 33.28 -10.72 7.20
C GLU A 521 32.90 -10.03 5.88
N PHE A 522 33.44 -8.83 5.64
CA PHE A 522 33.20 -8.10 4.40
C PHE A 522 33.71 -8.87 3.16
N ALA A 523 34.86 -9.55 3.23
CA ALA A 523 35.37 -10.33 2.11
C ALA A 523 34.44 -11.49 1.75
N TYR A 524 33.87 -12.19 2.74
CA TYR A 524 32.86 -13.22 2.49
C TYR A 524 31.60 -12.64 1.85
N ASP A 525 31.12 -11.49 2.32
CA ASP A 525 29.93 -10.87 1.73
C ASP A 525 30.21 -10.38 0.31
N LEU A 526 31.34 -9.71 0.09
CA LEU A 526 31.80 -9.24 -1.22
C LEU A 526 31.94 -10.40 -2.21
N ASP A 527 32.47 -11.56 -1.81
CA ASP A 527 32.54 -12.76 -2.65
C ASP A 527 31.15 -13.20 -3.12
N MET A 528 30.15 -13.13 -2.23
CA MET A 528 28.78 -13.52 -2.53
C MET A 528 28.00 -12.50 -3.37
N ILE A 529 28.43 -11.23 -3.42
CA ILE A 529 27.73 -10.20 -4.20
C ILE A 529 27.66 -10.55 -5.69
N LYS A 530 26.44 -10.47 -6.23
CA LYS A 530 26.07 -10.51 -7.65
C LYS A 530 25.27 -9.25 -8.01
N SER A 531 25.24 -8.90 -9.29
CA SER A 531 24.41 -7.82 -9.82
C SER A 531 22.93 -8.22 -9.90
N LYS A 532 22.05 -7.22 -9.76
CA LYS A 532 20.70 -7.24 -10.33
C LYS A 532 20.76 -6.53 -11.68
N ASP A 533 21.03 -7.30 -12.72
CA ASP A 533 21.47 -6.78 -14.02
C ASP A 533 20.56 -5.69 -14.59
N GLU A 534 19.25 -5.92 -14.58
CA GLU A 534 18.24 -4.97 -15.09
C GLU A 534 18.26 -3.65 -14.31
N MET A 535 18.43 -3.71 -12.99
CA MET A 535 18.43 -2.52 -12.14
C MET A 535 19.74 -1.74 -12.26
N VAL A 536 20.87 -2.44 -12.41
CA VAL A 536 22.17 -1.82 -12.68
C VAL A 536 22.20 -1.17 -14.06
N GLU A 537 21.67 -1.84 -15.08
CA GLU A 537 21.55 -1.29 -16.43
C GLU A 537 20.67 -0.04 -16.45
N LEU A 538 19.51 -0.09 -15.78
CA LEU A 538 18.62 1.04 -15.61
C LEU A 538 19.33 2.25 -14.98
N LEU A 539 20.06 2.02 -13.89
CA LEU A 539 20.83 3.05 -13.21
C LEU A 539 21.89 3.65 -14.14
N ASN A 540 22.66 2.80 -14.82
CA ASN A 540 23.71 3.23 -15.75
C ASN A 540 23.13 4.06 -16.91
N ASN A 541 21.99 3.67 -17.45
CA ASN A 541 21.27 4.41 -18.48
C ASN A 541 20.84 5.80 -18.00
N PHE A 542 20.42 5.95 -16.74
CA PHE A 542 20.11 7.26 -16.16
C PHE A 542 21.34 8.15 -15.97
N ILE A 543 22.49 7.57 -15.60
CA ILE A 543 23.77 8.31 -15.56
C ILE A 543 24.12 8.82 -16.96
N VAL A 544 24.06 7.96 -17.99
CA VAL A 544 24.37 8.34 -19.38
C VAL A 544 23.39 9.39 -19.91
N ALA A 545 22.11 9.31 -19.52
CA ALA A 545 21.09 10.30 -19.87
C ALA A 545 21.25 11.64 -19.13
N GLY A 546 22.25 11.79 -18.26
CA GLY A 546 22.53 13.02 -17.52
C GLY A 546 21.56 13.30 -16.38
N LYS A 547 20.82 12.30 -15.89
CA LYS A 547 19.99 12.44 -14.69
C LYS A 547 20.88 12.48 -13.44
N THR A 548 20.37 13.10 -12.39
CA THR A 548 21.04 13.02 -11.08
C THR A 548 20.70 11.69 -10.43
N VAL A 549 21.72 10.85 -10.19
CA VAL A 549 21.54 9.54 -9.56
C VAL A 549 22.06 9.53 -8.13
N PHE A 550 21.22 9.11 -7.18
CA PHE A 550 21.61 8.87 -5.79
C PHE A 550 21.60 7.37 -5.49
N ILE A 551 22.53 6.92 -4.65
CA ILE A 551 22.50 5.60 -4.03
C ILE A 551 22.45 5.82 -2.53
N ILE A 552 21.45 5.23 -1.86
CA ILE A 552 21.18 5.46 -0.44
C ILE A 552 21.03 4.10 0.23
N SER A 553 21.83 3.79 1.25
CA SER A 553 21.79 2.47 1.90
C SER A 553 21.89 2.58 3.41
N ASP A 554 21.06 1.78 4.10
CA ASP A 554 21.17 1.50 5.52
C ASP A 554 22.06 0.27 5.70
N THR A 555 23.30 0.47 6.14
CA THR A 555 24.29 -0.59 6.24
C THR A 555 25.41 -0.23 7.20
N TYR A 556 25.91 -1.24 7.91
CA TYR A 556 27.11 -1.14 8.75
C TYR A 556 28.41 -1.11 7.94
N TYR A 557 28.38 -1.38 6.63
CA TYR A 557 29.59 -1.26 5.81
C TYR A 557 29.97 0.20 5.56
N THR A 558 31.27 0.45 5.42
CA THR A 558 31.80 1.78 5.10
C THR A 558 31.48 2.20 3.67
N GLU A 559 31.57 3.49 3.37
CA GLU A 559 31.38 4.02 2.02
C GLU A 559 32.32 3.33 1.00
N HIS A 560 33.59 3.13 1.35
CA HIS A 560 34.56 2.44 0.50
C HIS A 560 34.16 0.99 0.21
N GLN A 561 33.65 0.27 1.21
CA GLN A 561 33.17 -1.10 1.06
C GLN A 561 31.96 -1.18 0.11
N ILE A 562 31.00 -0.27 0.24
CA ILE A 562 29.85 -0.19 -0.66
C ILE A 562 30.29 0.14 -2.09
N VAL A 563 31.24 1.06 -2.28
CA VAL A 563 31.81 1.35 -3.62
C VAL A 563 32.44 0.11 -4.24
N MET A 564 33.14 -0.73 -3.47
CA MET A 564 33.71 -1.99 -3.98
C MET A 564 32.62 -2.97 -4.42
N MET A 565 31.54 -3.11 -3.65
CA MET A 565 30.39 -3.95 -4.02
C MET A 565 29.71 -3.46 -5.31
N LEU A 566 29.46 -2.15 -5.41
CA LEU A 566 28.83 -1.53 -6.59
C LEU A 566 29.70 -1.69 -7.84
N ARG A 567 31.03 -1.51 -7.72
CA ARG A 567 31.97 -1.76 -8.82
C ARG A 567 31.96 -3.22 -9.27
N LYS A 568 31.96 -4.16 -8.33
CA LYS A 568 31.84 -5.59 -8.64
C LYS A 568 30.55 -5.89 -9.42
N ALA A 569 29.46 -5.20 -9.08
CA ALA A 569 28.16 -5.36 -9.74
C ALA A 569 28.03 -4.61 -11.09
N GLY A 570 29.06 -3.87 -11.55
CA GLY A 570 29.02 -3.18 -12.83
C GLY A 570 28.35 -1.79 -12.80
N VAL A 571 28.21 -1.18 -11.63
CA VAL A 571 27.67 0.18 -11.50
C VAL A 571 28.71 1.20 -11.98
N SER A 572 28.31 2.05 -12.92
CA SER A 572 29.14 3.12 -13.48
C SER A 572 29.36 4.26 -12.49
N ASN A 573 30.47 4.99 -12.63
CA ASN A 573 30.67 6.24 -11.91
C ASN A 573 29.63 7.29 -12.35
N GLY A 574 29.30 8.26 -11.48
CA GLY A 574 28.35 9.33 -11.80
C GLY A 574 27.15 9.43 -10.85
N TYR A 575 27.15 8.66 -9.76
CA TYR A 575 26.17 8.75 -8.68
C TYR A 575 26.71 9.50 -7.46
N LYS A 576 25.81 9.97 -6.59
CA LYS A 576 26.13 10.39 -5.22
C LYS A 576 25.74 9.28 -4.25
N LEU A 577 26.67 8.90 -3.38
CA LEU A 577 26.48 7.83 -2.42
C LEU A 577 26.20 8.39 -1.02
N PHE A 578 25.19 7.83 -0.36
CA PHE A 578 24.81 8.15 1.00
C PHE A 578 24.69 6.86 1.80
N VAL A 579 25.63 6.63 2.72
CA VAL A 579 25.69 5.42 3.54
C VAL A 579 25.39 5.78 4.98
N SER A 580 24.51 5.01 5.63
CA SER A 580 24.07 5.30 6.99
C SER A 580 25.21 5.31 8.01
N SER A 581 26.12 4.34 7.96
CA SER A 581 27.30 4.26 8.84
C SER A 581 28.23 5.47 8.71
N ALA A 582 28.32 6.09 7.52
CA ALA A 582 29.19 7.24 7.27
C ALA A 582 28.54 8.57 7.69
N LEU A 583 27.21 8.66 7.58
CA LEU A 583 26.46 9.89 7.85
C LEU A 583 25.81 9.91 9.23
N ALA A 584 25.76 8.77 9.93
CA ALA A 584 24.97 8.58 11.13
C ALA A 584 23.48 8.95 10.91
N LEU A 585 22.94 8.59 9.74
CA LEU A 585 21.54 8.84 9.35
C LEU A 585 20.96 7.54 8.76
N ARG A 586 19.73 7.19 9.11
CA ARG A 586 19.07 5.94 8.67
C ARG A 586 17.76 6.20 7.95
N LYS A 587 17.40 5.33 7.00
CA LYS A 587 16.13 5.36 6.25
C LYS A 587 14.98 4.92 7.16
N ASP A 588 15.18 3.87 7.96
CA ASP A 588 14.15 3.25 8.80
C ASP A 588 13.58 4.14 9.91
N ASN A 589 14.37 5.10 10.41
CA ASN A 589 13.94 6.11 11.37
C ASN A 589 13.62 7.47 10.72
N GLY A 590 13.74 7.57 9.39
CA GLY A 590 13.42 8.76 8.61
C GLY A 590 14.48 9.87 8.59
N SER A 591 15.56 9.76 9.37
CA SER A 591 16.60 10.80 9.44
C SER A 591 17.34 11.00 8.10
N MET A 592 17.61 9.91 7.37
CA MET A 592 18.17 9.95 6.02
C MET A 592 17.24 10.67 5.05
N TRP A 593 15.94 10.37 5.08
CA TRP A 593 14.96 11.01 4.20
C TRP A 593 14.82 12.51 4.47
N HIS A 594 14.93 12.92 5.74
CA HIS A 594 14.93 14.33 6.10
C HIS A 594 16.12 15.09 5.51
N PHE A 595 17.29 14.45 5.51
CA PHE A 595 18.51 14.99 4.90
C PHE A 595 18.42 15.03 3.37
N ILE A 596 17.97 13.95 2.74
CA ILE A 596 17.80 13.86 1.27
C ILE A 596 16.79 14.88 0.77
N LYS A 597 15.68 15.09 1.48
CA LYS A 597 14.68 16.10 1.16
C LYS A 597 15.25 17.52 1.11
N GLN A 598 16.29 17.81 1.90
CA GLN A 598 16.97 19.12 1.87
C GLN A 598 17.91 19.27 0.68
N GLN A 599 18.37 18.15 0.10
CA GLN A 599 19.24 18.15 -1.08
C GLN A 599 18.47 18.24 -2.40
N ILE A 600 17.18 17.87 -2.40
CA ILE A 600 16.33 17.92 -3.60
C ILE A 600 15.92 19.37 -3.88
N PRO A 601 16.28 19.94 -5.04
CA PRO A 601 15.80 21.28 -5.43
C PRO A 601 14.28 21.30 -5.54
N SER A 602 13.66 22.39 -5.08
CA SER A 602 12.18 22.51 -5.02
C SER A 602 11.45 22.41 -6.36
N ASN A 603 12.17 22.55 -7.48
CA ASN A 603 11.67 22.48 -8.85
C ASN A 603 11.95 21.12 -9.53
N GLU A 604 12.62 20.21 -8.84
CA GLU A 604 13.00 18.91 -9.37
C GLU A 604 12.11 17.79 -8.86
N ARG A 605 11.97 16.76 -9.70
CA ARG A 605 11.16 15.58 -9.38
C ARG A 605 12.10 14.47 -8.93
N PHE A 606 11.85 14.00 -7.71
CA PHE A 606 12.60 12.92 -7.07
C PHE A 606 11.76 11.65 -6.98
N ILE A 607 12.38 10.49 -7.19
CA ILE A 607 11.84 9.18 -6.85
C ILE A 607 12.93 8.27 -6.27
N HIS A 608 12.56 7.46 -5.28
CA HIS A 608 13.42 6.41 -4.74
C HIS A 608 12.91 5.01 -5.08
N LEU A 609 13.81 4.10 -5.43
CA LEU A 609 13.56 2.69 -5.69
C LEU A 609 14.26 1.86 -4.62
N GLY A 610 13.53 0.96 -3.96
CA GLY A 610 14.09 0.07 -2.93
C GLY A 610 13.16 -1.10 -2.61
N ASP A 611 13.71 -2.13 -1.98
CA ASP A 611 13.02 -3.39 -1.69
C ASP A 611 12.33 -3.41 -0.33
N ASN A 612 12.67 -2.49 0.57
CA ASN A 612 12.06 -2.46 1.89
C ASN A 612 10.78 -1.62 1.90
N ALA A 613 9.63 -2.29 2.08
CA ALA A 613 8.32 -1.65 2.09
C ALA A 613 8.18 -0.51 3.12
N VAL A 614 8.91 -0.56 4.24
CA VAL A 614 8.86 0.48 5.27
C VAL A 614 9.87 1.58 5.00
N SER A 615 11.17 1.25 4.96
CA SER A 615 12.24 2.25 4.90
C SER A 615 12.33 2.93 3.54
N ASP A 616 12.02 2.23 2.46
CA ASP A 616 12.20 2.72 1.09
C ASP A 616 10.90 3.16 0.44
N ALA A 617 9.76 2.74 0.98
CA ALA A 617 8.46 3.04 0.40
C ALA A 617 7.54 3.85 1.33
N GLN A 618 7.17 3.31 2.50
CA GLN A 618 6.21 3.94 3.42
C GLN A 618 6.73 5.27 3.99
N ILE A 619 7.91 5.27 4.61
CA ILE A 619 8.50 6.47 5.25
C ILE A 619 8.73 7.62 4.25
N PRO A 620 9.38 7.43 3.09
CA PRO A 620 9.52 8.51 2.12
C PRO A 620 8.15 8.99 1.61
N GLY A 621 7.19 8.08 1.42
CA GLY A 621 5.81 8.42 1.03
C GLY A 621 5.10 9.32 2.05
N GLU A 622 5.21 9.01 3.34
CA GLU A 622 4.73 9.83 4.46
C GLU A 622 5.38 11.23 4.49
N MET A 623 6.64 11.33 4.04
CA MET A 623 7.35 12.60 3.90
C MET A 623 7.04 13.34 2.59
N GLY A 624 6.19 12.77 1.72
CA GLY A 624 5.81 13.34 0.43
C GLY A 624 6.87 13.20 -0.66
N LEU A 625 7.80 12.25 -0.51
CA LEU A 625 8.72 11.83 -1.56
C LEU A 625 8.07 10.70 -2.37
N ALA A 626 8.28 10.68 -3.68
CA ALA A 626 7.82 9.54 -4.49
C ALA A 626 8.72 8.33 -4.23
N SER A 627 8.11 7.15 -4.17
CA SER A 627 8.80 5.88 -4.02
C SER A 627 8.20 4.84 -4.96
N LEU A 628 9.04 3.91 -5.40
CA LEU A 628 8.66 2.71 -6.15
C LEU A 628 9.23 1.52 -5.38
N HIS A 629 8.35 0.72 -4.79
CA HIS A 629 8.74 -0.48 -4.07
C HIS A 629 9.06 -1.61 -5.05
N LEU A 630 10.13 -2.34 -4.76
CA LEU A 630 10.56 -3.53 -5.47
C LEU A 630 10.26 -4.74 -4.59
N LEU A 631 9.83 -5.87 -5.16
CA LEU A 631 9.75 -7.08 -4.35
C LEU A 631 11.15 -7.52 -3.96
N ASN A 632 11.37 -7.73 -2.67
CA ASN A 632 12.55 -8.46 -2.24
C ASN A 632 12.47 -9.91 -2.76
N PRO A 633 13.60 -10.65 -2.81
CA PRO A 633 13.63 -12.00 -3.36
C PRO A 633 12.65 -12.99 -2.72
N LEU A 634 12.43 -12.90 -1.41
CA LEU A 634 11.53 -13.79 -0.69
C LEU A 634 10.06 -13.47 -0.94
N ASP A 635 9.70 -12.19 -0.99
CA ASP A 635 8.34 -11.75 -1.34
C ASP A 635 7.99 -12.19 -2.75
N LYS A 636 8.92 -12.06 -3.70
CA LYS A 636 8.73 -12.57 -5.07
C LYS A 636 8.58 -14.09 -5.09
N TRP A 637 9.38 -14.81 -4.31
CA TRP A 637 9.24 -16.27 -4.15
C TRP A 637 7.85 -16.67 -3.66
N GLN A 638 7.31 -15.95 -2.66
CA GLN A 638 5.95 -16.19 -2.17
C GLN A 638 4.88 -15.79 -3.19
N ALA A 639 5.08 -14.68 -3.90
CA ALA A 639 4.15 -14.20 -4.93
C ALA A 639 3.96 -15.21 -6.08
N VAL A 640 5.00 -15.97 -6.44
CA VAL A 640 4.91 -17.04 -7.45
C VAL A 640 4.46 -18.39 -6.88
N GLY A 641 4.03 -18.45 -5.61
CA GLY A 641 3.48 -19.64 -4.96
C GLY A 641 4.47 -20.47 -4.16
N GLY A 642 5.70 -19.99 -3.97
CA GLY A 642 6.70 -20.63 -3.11
C GLY A 642 6.36 -20.48 -1.63
N GLN A 643 6.60 -21.54 -0.85
CA GLN A 643 6.52 -21.45 0.62
C GLN A 643 7.79 -20.80 1.16
N ASN A 644 7.68 -19.98 2.21
CA ASN A 644 8.84 -19.41 2.87
C ASN A 644 9.61 -20.50 3.65
N PRO A 645 10.80 -20.95 3.20
CA PRO A 645 11.53 -22.03 3.86
C PRO A 645 12.20 -21.58 5.17
N PHE A 646 12.16 -20.29 5.48
CA PHE A 646 12.75 -19.67 6.66
C PHE A 646 11.70 -19.27 7.73
N ALA A 647 10.42 -19.61 7.54
CA ALA A 647 9.30 -19.10 8.34
C ALA A 647 9.29 -19.50 9.83
N ASP A 648 10.07 -20.53 10.22
CA ASP A 648 10.08 -21.08 11.58
C ASP A 648 11.50 -21.31 12.13
N GLN A 649 12.51 -20.61 11.58
CA GLN A 649 13.90 -20.83 11.95
C GLN A 649 14.35 -19.85 13.04
N GLU A 650 14.38 -20.31 14.31
CA GLU A 650 15.02 -19.57 15.42
C GLU A 650 16.54 -19.38 15.19
N LYS A 651 17.15 -20.22 14.35
CA LYS A 651 18.59 -20.22 14.05
C LYS A 651 18.82 -20.38 12.56
N LEU A 652 19.93 -19.82 12.07
CA LEU A 652 20.40 -19.96 10.68
C LEU A 652 20.67 -21.43 10.35
N ASP A 653 19.75 -22.11 9.66
CA ASP A 653 20.01 -23.46 9.16
C ASP A 653 20.80 -23.42 7.86
N GLU A 654 22.07 -23.81 7.92
CA GLU A 654 22.97 -23.81 6.77
C GLU A 654 22.48 -24.73 5.64
N TYR A 655 21.82 -25.85 5.97
CA TYR A 655 21.25 -26.73 4.94
C TYR A 655 20.15 -26.01 4.16
N THR A 656 19.23 -25.34 4.85
CA THR A 656 18.18 -24.52 4.23
C THR A 656 18.77 -23.36 3.43
N ILE A 657 19.77 -22.65 3.97
CA ILE A 657 20.44 -21.56 3.27
C ILE A 657 21.06 -22.04 1.96
N ASN A 658 21.83 -23.13 1.99
CA ASN A 658 22.49 -23.67 0.80
C ASN A 658 21.50 -24.23 -0.22
N LYS A 659 20.39 -24.84 0.25
CA LYS A 659 19.38 -25.42 -0.63
C LYS A 659 18.50 -24.38 -1.31
N TRP A 660 17.97 -23.42 -0.54
CA TRP A 660 16.94 -22.49 -1.00
C TRP A 660 17.47 -21.08 -1.25
N GLY A 661 18.51 -20.65 -0.54
CA GLY A 661 19.08 -19.31 -0.65
C GLY A 661 19.50 -18.93 -2.08
N PRO A 662 20.18 -19.80 -2.86
CA PRO A 662 20.51 -19.52 -4.25
C PRO A 662 19.28 -19.40 -5.14
N LEU A 663 18.30 -20.29 -4.99
CA LEU A 663 17.07 -20.31 -5.80
C LEU A 663 16.25 -19.03 -5.58
N ILE A 664 16.06 -18.65 -4.33
CA ILE A 664 15.34 -17.43 -3.95
C ILE A 664 16.08 -16.20 -4.48
N SER A 665 17.41 -16.15 -4.31
CA SER A 665 18.21 -15.04 -4.84
C SER A 665 18.17 -14.94 -6.37
N ASP A 666 18.27 -16.06 -7.09
CA ASP A 666 18.26 -16.08 -8.54
C ASP A 666 16.87 -15.70 -9.10
N LEU A 667 15.78 -16.17 -8.49
CA LEU A 667 14.42 -15.72 -8.83
C LEU A 667 14.23 -14.22 -8.52
N GLY A 668 14.79 -13.76 -7.41
CA GLY A 668 14.73 -12.37 -6.98
C GLY A 668 15.59 -11.42 -7.81
N ARG A 669 16.37 -11.90 -8.79
CA ARG A 669 17.24 -11.08 -9.63
C ARG A 669 16.47 -9.92 -10.27
N TYR A 670 15.37 -10.24 -10.95
CA TYR A 670 14.41 -9.24 -11.42
C TYR A 670 13.34 -9.01 -10.34
N PRO A 671 13.05 -7.77 -9.91
CA PRO A 671 12.15 -7.53 -8.79
C PRO A 671 10.65 -7.60 -9.14
N PHE A 672 10.29 -7.77 -10.42
CA PHE A 672 8.90 -7.82 -10.87
C PHE A 672 8.49 -9.22 -11.33
N ILE A 673 7.18 -9.40 -11.50
CA ILE A 673 6.54 -10.63 -11.96
C ILE A 673 6.27 -10.52 -13.45
N GLY A 674 6.46 -11.63 -14.18
CA GLY A 674 6.14 -11.73 -15.61
C GLY A 674 7.34 -11.92 -16.55
N GLU A 675 8.49 -12.32 -16.02
CA GLU A 675 9.66 -12.77 -16.79
C GLU A 675 9.57 -14.22 -17.25
#